data_AF-A0AAD3E302-F1
#
_entry.id   AF-A0AAD3E302-F1
#
_cell.length_a   1.000
_cell.length_b   1.000
_cell.length_c   1.000
_cell.angle_alpha   90.00
_cell.angle_beta   90.00
_cell.angle_gamma   90.00
#
_symmetry.space_group_name_H-M   'P 1'
#
loop_
_entity.id
_entity.type
_entity.pdbx_description
1 polymer ?
#
loop_
_entity_poly.entity_id
_entity_poly.type
_entity_poly.pdbx_seq_one_letter_code
_entity_poly.pdbx_strand_id
1 'polypeptide(L)'
;MPSLGCRAGSSTPLYKVLSISGLATAFWRALRSQLYLHARSSPALACRRTATQTGWSAPHPLPTTPLATSSLRPATAAITCSSPLTHQPPLPSHLLPRSCDIIICSSSTSTSSFRKLRTAPPLTCRTAVTTCSAVPHPLRCPLVPTTSTTPATAPTLTTSTSASITAAAAAPWGRMLPHSYDPDPDPSQQQQQQQQQQALHPHRAHAAPPHQPHHQPHRPHQPHHPQQQQRPPNRLAAEQSPYLLQHAHNPVDWFPWGAEAFSRAAAADKPIFLSVGYATCHWCHVMERESFQDEEVAQLLNSHFIAVKVDREERPDVDRLYMTYVQAVSGSGGWPMSVWLTPSLEPFYGGTYFPPKDRFAGGVLVQPGFPTVLRRIASLWGAKRQDVKGKAALTMAQLTEALAPHPPSHPPHKPSTSRQQQHQHHHQASPAGPSTAAASAASAASATSSVDAAPLSPPSSSASPSSSSSSTFTPFSPALAAAAVEACAADLARRYDAEWGGFGGAPKFPRPSELNLLLRAQLRHQELGDTAGSGRLRRMALHSLGAMAAGGLYDQIGGGFHRYSVDELWHVPHFEKMLYDNPQLAATYLAAVQLTGEDQYARVARGVLDYLLRDLSSPQGGLYSAEDADSPDPRVASRQGGGLQEEEGQPGGYEGVGVGGGAGGGGEEGEAERKEGAFYLWDVGEIHAVLGPDLGALFCLVYGIEEEGNCSRSDRSDPHGEFEGLNVPYLAVPPGEAARRLGLGGEGGGEMSYSGKGEEEGEAGGEEVDVERWLAEAREALHAVRAARPRPALDDKIVTAWNGLAIGAFALAGRVLAGERPDKVQRLFPSEGRPPAHYLATAQRIAGFVRQHLWLDGRLRRSYCRGQPSAVQGFADDYAALVSGLLDLFECGGGRQWLEWAVQLQAVQDELFWDEQSGGYFATTHPASPGADPSIRIRIKDDYDGAEPAASSLAAANLLRLAEMLPQRPTVSTTTSSTVATTATAGRTAPQLMSYDETANRTLAAFSSRLSQSPLSVPQLCCAAHSLSKRPFRQVIIAGQPGAPDTSALLDAVHSCYCPDKVVLLVDPADPRDMRFWAAHNPSVHHMVAAHFAAPASAAASSTAPLSSTIPPAATAFICQCFTCQAPTGDPARVRELLGRVQTPPSTAQLAQLDLKL
;
A
#
# COMPACT_ATOMS: atom_id res chain seq x y z
N MET A 1 23.79 16.82 -50.77
CA MET A 1 23.52 17.50 -52.05
C MET A 1 23.46 16.44 -53.15
N PRO A 2 22.74 16.65 -54.27
CA PRO A 2 21.63 17.59 -54.53
C PRO A 2 20.28 16.99 -54.07
N SER A 3 19.11 17.63 -53.94
CA SER A 3 18.50 18.92 -54.35
C SER A 3 17.97 19.05 -55.79
N LEU A 4 16.64 18.88 -55.96
CA LEU A 4 15.71 19.33 -57.04
C LEU A 4 14.33 18.63 -56.82
N GLY A 5 13.13 19.14 -57.09
CA GLY A 5 12.69 20.51 -57.43
C GLY A 5 11.17 20.62 -57.78
N CYS A 6 10.46 21.63 -57.25
CA CYS A 6 9.21 22.26 -57.73
C CYS A 6 7.85 21.51 -57.97
N ARG A 7 6.92 21.73 -57.02
CA ARG A 7 5.53 22.31 -57.15
C ARG A 7 4.53 21.90 -58.26
N ALA A 8 3.38 21.34 -57.85
CA ALA A 8 1.96 21.70 -58.13
C ALA A 8 1.03 20.76 -57.30
N GLY A 9 -0.24 20.97 -56.93
CA GLY A 9 -1.30 21.95 -57.30
C GLY A 9 -2.27 21.37 -58.35
N SER A 10 -3.56 21.05 -58.11
CA SER A 10 -4.45 21.19 -56.93
C SER A 10 -5.70 20.25 -57.02
N SER A 11 -6.61 20.30 -56.03
CA SER A 11 -8.04 19.84 -56.01
C SER A 11 -8.43 18.35 -56.09
N THR A 12 -8.95 17.83 -54.96
CA THR A 12 -10.13 16.94 -54.72
C THR A 12 -10.75 16.11 -55.86
N PRO A 13 -11.09 14.82 -55.63
CA PRO A 13 -12.37 14.50 -54.95
C PRO A 13 -12.41 13.23 -54.05
N LEU A 14 -13.57 13.00 -53.41
CA LEU A 14 -13.95 11.74 -52.74
C LEU A 14 -14.36 10.66 -53.77
N TYR A 15 -13.93 9.40 -53.58
CA TYR A 15 -14.79 8.24 -53.26
C TYR A 15 -14.04 6.88 -53.32
N LYS A 16 -13.86 6.24 -52.16
CA LYS A 16 -14.05 4.80 -51.83
C LYS A 16 -13.92 3.74 -52.97
N VAL A 17 -13.00 2.77 -52.85
CA VAL A 17 -13.20 1.27 -52.88
C VAL A 17 -11.90 0.45 -53.17
N LEU A 18 -11.71 -0.66 -52.42
CA LEU A 18 -10.85 -1.85 -52.60
C LEU A 18 -9.30 -1.79 -52.74
N SER A 19 -8.66 -2.29 -51.67
CA SER A 19 -7.67 -3.41 -51.63
C SER A 19 -6.61 -3.58 -52.74
N ILE A 20 -5.33 -3.52 -52.32
CA ILE A 20 -4.30 -4.46 -52.77
C ILE A 20 -3.61 -5.04 -51.53
N SER A 21 -3.54 -6.37 -51.46
CA SER A 21 -2.79 -7.11 -50.43
C SER A 21 -1.41 -7.49 -50.96
N GLY A 22 -0.38 -7.47 -50.10
CA GLY A 22 0.93 -8.06 -50.38
C GLY A 22 2.05 -7.06 -50.66
N LEU A 23 2.78 -6.69 -49.60
CA LEU A 23 4.19 -6.28 -49.66
C LEU A 23 4.90 -6.30 -48.28
N ALA A 24 4.18 -6.44 -47.17
CA ALA A 24 4.75 -6.54 -45.82
C ALA A 24 5.40 -7.91 -45.49
N THR A 25 4.96 -8.99 -46.13
CA THR A 25 5.33 -10.39 -45.77
C THR A 25 6.73 -10.81 -46.23
N ALA A 26 7.41 -10.00 -47.05
CA ALA A 26 8.74 -10.32 -47.59
C ALA A 26 9.88 -9.98 -46.61
N PHE A 27 9.79 -8.84 -45.90
CA PHE A 27 10.89 -8.34 -45.07
C PHE A 27 11.10 -9.19 -43.81
N TRP A 28 10.01 -9.58 -43.14
CA TRP A 28 10.05 -10.41 -41.92
C TRP A 28 10.51 -11.86 -42.13
N ARG A 29 10.60 -12.36 -43.37
CA ARG A 29 11.11 -13.72 -43.66
C ARG A 29 12.62 -13.78 -43.86
N ALA A 30 13.28 -12.66 -44.14
CA ALA A 30 14.73 -12.63 -44.35
C ALA A 30 15.53 -12.78 -43.04
N LEU A 31 15.09 -12.10 -41.96
CA LEU A 31 15.86 -12.01 -40.72
C LEU A 31 15.92 -13.32 -39.91
N ARG A 32 14.94 -14.22 -40.08
CA ARG A 32 14.85 -15.50 -39.34
C ARG A 32 15.75 -16.62 -39.89
N SER A 33 16.65 -16.31 -40.83
CA SER A 33 17.36 -17.30 -41.66
C SER A 33 18.90 -17.17 -41.66
N GLN A 34 19.51 -16.42 -40.74
CA GLN A 34 20.97 -16.21 -40.71
C GLN A 34 21.68 -16.51 -39.37
N LEU A 35 21.03 -17.17 -38.40
CA LEU A 35 21.65 -17.65 -37.15
C LEU A 35 21.60 -19.18 -36.99
N TYR A 36 21.61 -19.93 -38.09
CA TYR A 36 21.69 -21.40 -38.07
C TYR A 36 22.49 -21.94 -39.27
N LEU A 37 23.84 -21.92 -39.20
CA LEU A 37 24.67 -22.58 -40.24
C LEU A 37 26.13 -22.95 -39.85
N HIS A 38 26.41 -23.38 -38.61
CA HIS A 38 27.73 -23.93 -38.24
C HIS A 38 27.66 -25.19 -37.36
N ALA A 39 27.03 -26.25 -37.87
CA ALA A 39 27.02 -27.56 -37.22
C ALA A 39 26.84 -28.74 -38.21
N ARG A 40 27.88 -29.06 -39.00
CA ARG A 40 28.00 -30.38 -39.67
C ARG A 40 29.46 -30.80 -39.91
N SER A 41 29.97 -31.68 -39.05
CA SER A 41 30.75 -32.83 -39.52
C SER A 41 30.63 -33.99 -38.53
N SER A 42 30.45 -35.19 -39.06
CA SER A 42 30.45 -36.47 -38.35
C SER A 42 30.84 -37.55 -39.37
N PRO A 43 31.39 -38.69 -38.93
CA PRO A 43 31.04 -39.92 -39.63
C PRO A 43 30.86 -41.15 -38.73
N ALA A 44 29.73 -41.83 -38.94
CA ALA A 44 29.58 -43.29 -38.81
C ALA A 44 29.64 -43.89 -37.38
N LEU A 45 29.24 -45.15 -37.13
CA LEU A 45 28.73 -46.19 -38.05
C LEU A 45 27.67 -47.04 -37.32
N ALA A 46 26.67 -47.56 -38.04
CA ALA A 46 25.57 -48.33 -37.45
C ALA A 46 25.78 -49.86 -37.54
N CYS A 47 25.21 -50.62 -36.60
CA CYS A 47 24.89 -52.04 -36.82
C CYS A 47 23.61 -52.46 -36.07
N ARG A 48 22.95 -53.52 -36.56
CA ARG A 48 21.70 -54.08 -36.01
C ARG A 48 21.93 -55.51 -35.50
N ARG A 49 21.17 -55.95 -34.48
CA ARG A 49 20.39 -57.22 -34.39
C ARG A 49 19.84 -57.41 -32.96
N THR A 50 18.52 -57.53 -32.75
CA THR A 50 17.68 -58.77 -32.69
C THR A 50 18.14 -59.82 -31.67
N ALA A 51 17.28 -60.45 -30.86
CA ALA A 51 15.83 -60.30 -30.56
C ALA A 51 15.45 -61.24 -29.38
N THR A 52 14.15 -61.37 -29.07
CA THR A 52 13.49 -62.51 -28.35
C THR A 52 13.87 -62.74 -26.87
N GLN A 53 13.04 -63.29 -25.96
CA GLN A 53 11.59 -63.59 -25.94
C GLN A 53 11.12 -63.86 -24.49
N THR A 54 9.81 -63.69 -24.21
CA THR A 54 9.03 -64.31 -23.09
C THR A 54 9.43 -64.00 -21.63
N GLY A 55 8.52 -64.01 -20.64
CA GLY A 55 7.09 -64.35 -20.67
C GLY A 55 6.31 -63.85 -19.42
N TRP A 56 5.02 -64.16 -19.34
CA TRP A 56 4.09 -63.69 -18.30
C TRP A 56 4.29 -64.35 -16.91
N SER A 57 3.93 -63.65 -15.82
CA SER A 57 2.68 -63.94 -15.03
C SER A 57 2.58 -63.12 -13.72
N ALA A 58 1.33 -62.86 -13.28
CA ALA A 58 0.94 -62.38 -11.93
C ALA A 58 0.50 -63.61 -11.06
N PRO A 59 0.02 -63.52 -9.78
CA PRO A 59 -0.44 -62.36 -8.99
C PRO A 59 -0.09 -62.36 -7.45
N HIS A 60 -0.84 -61.58 -6.66
CA HIS A 60 -0.97 -61.41 -5.18
C HIS A 60 -0.96 -62.71 -4.29
N PRO A 61 -0.88 -62.68 -2.91
CA PRO A 61 -1.26 -61.61 -1.96
C PRO A 61 -0.44 -61.43 -0.63
N LEU A 62 -1.03 -60.68 0.32
CA LEU A 62 -0.77 -60.44 1.78
C LEU A 62 -0.76 -61.73 2.67
N PRO A 63 -0.61 -61.72 4.03
CA PRO A 63 -0.26 -60.67 5.05
C PRO A 63 0.82 -61.09 6.12
N THR A 64 1.12 -60.27 7.16
CA THR A 64 1.09 -60.62 8.63
C THR A 64 1.77 -59.58 9.58
N THR A 65 1.45 -59.64 10.89
CA THR A 65 2.09 -58.96 12.06
C THR A 65 2.44 -60.01 13.13
N PRO A 66 3.34 -59.78 14.15
CA PRO A 66 2.88 -59.28 15.49
C PRO A 66 3.93 -58.67 16.50
N LEU A 67 3.45 -58.08 17.62
CA LEU A 67 4.04 -57.94 19.01
C LEU A 67 5.45 -57.27 19.24
N ALA A 68 5.64 -56.16 20.00
CA ALA A 68 5.55 -55.89 21.47
C ALA A 68 6.88 -56.20 22.27
N THR A 69 7.27 -55.66 23.46
CA THR A 69 6.57 -54.98 24.60
C THR A 69 7.56 -54.22 25.56
N SER A 70 7.06 -53.39 26.51
CA SER A 70 7.72 -52.78 27.74
C SER A 70 8.68 -51.57 27.53
N SER A 71 8.82 -50.54 28.40
CA SER A 71 8.21 -50.08 29.69
C SER A 71 8.35 -48.52 29.81
N LEU A 72 8.21 -47.72 30.89
CA LEU A 72 7.94 -47.81 32.35
C LEU A 72 7.27 -46.48 32.86
N ARG A 73 7.41 -46.03 34.14
CA ARG A 73 6.86 -44.77 34.73
C ARG A 73 7.53 -44.38 36.09
N PRO A 74 7.45 -43.12 36.61
CA PRO A 74 6.29 -42.52 37.33
C PRO A 74 5.86 -41.13 36.78
N ALA A 75 4.63 -40.56 36.92
CA ALA A 75 3.62 -40.45 38.00
C ALA A 75 3.88 -39.23 38.96
N THR A 76 2.93 -38.39 39.37
CA THR A 76 1.44 -38.28 39.21
C THR A 76 1.05 -36.77 39.39
N ALA A 77 -0.19 -36.19 39.45
CA ALA A 77 -1.63 -36.53 39.48
C ALA A 77 -2.43 -35.18 39.30
N ALA A 78 -3.77 -35.03 39.25
CA ALA A 78 -4.94 -35.79 38.72
C ALA A 78 -6.25 -34.98 39.03
N ILE A 79 -7.45 -35.56 38.77
CA ILE A 79 -8.80 -35.23 39.35
C ILE A 79 -9.56 -33.99 38.78
N THR A 80 -10.81 -34.08 38.27
CA THR A 80 -11.70 -35.21 37.86
C THR A 80 -12.77 -34.76 36.85
N CYS A 81 -13.34 -35.72 36.09
CA CYS A 81 -14.56 -35.57 35.28
C CYS A 81 -15.71 -36.46 35.82
N SER A 82 -16.90 -36.44 35.19
CA SER A 82 -17.93 -37.50 35.32
C SER A 82 -18.90 -37.55 34.13
N SER A 83 -19.41 -38.75 33.81
CA SER A 83 -20.42 -39.07 32.77
C SER A 83 -21.09 -40.42 33.11
N PRO A 84 -22.19 -40.82 32.43
CA PRO A 84 -22.22 -42.19 31.86
C PRO A 84 -22.94 -42.31 30.49
N LEU A 85 -23.21 -43.56 30.04
CA LEU A 85 -23.29 -44.03 28.63
C LEU A 85 -24.60 -44.77 28.22
N THR A 86 -24.60 -45.29 26.97
CA THR A 86 -25.52 -46.27 26.28
C THR A 86 -26.63 -45.67 25.39
N HIS A 87 -27.24 -46.35 24.38
CA HIS A 87 -27.18 -47.75 23.89
C HIS A 87 -27.45 -47.85 22.35
N GLN A 88 -27.24 -49.03 21.73
CA GLN A 88 -27.67 -49.49 20.37
C GLN A 88 -28.14 -50.98 20.45
N PRO A 89 -28.64 -51.71 19.41
CA PRO A 89 -28.88 -51.46 17.96
C PRO A 89 -30.34 -51.91 17.53
N PRO A 90 -30.65 -52.61 16.39
CA PRO A 90 -30.37 -52.47 14.93
C PRO A 90 -31.65 -52.33 14.02
N LEU A 91 -31.47 -52.38 12.68
CA LEU A 91 -32.50 -52.43 11.61
C LEU A 91 -33.20 -53.80 11.44
N PRO A 92 -34.36 -53.86 10.73
CA PRO A 92 -34.43 -54.63 9.47
C PRO A 92 -35.31 -53.98 8.35
N SER A 93 -35.53 -54.69 7.23
CA SER A 93 -36.06 -54.19 5.94
C SER A 93 -37.29 -54.95 5.37
N HIS A 94 -37.84 -54.41 4.26
CA HIS A 94 -38.73 -55.00 3.22
C HIS A 94 -40.27 -54.84 3.24
N LEU A 95 -40.78 -54.82 1.99
CA LEU A 95 -42.14 -55.13 1.45
C LEU A 95 -43.14 -54.00 1.08
N LEU A 96 -43.30 -53.87 -0.25
CA LEU A 96 -44.39 -53.32 -1.09
C LEU A 96 -45.64 -54.27 -1.05
N PRO A 97 -46.86 -53.98 -1.63
CA PRO A 97 -47.04 -53.32 -2.95
C PRO A 97 -48.38 -52.62 -3.37
N ARG A 98 -48.36 -52.02 -4.58
CA ARG A 98 -49.46 -51.78 -5.57
C ARG A 98 -50.58 -50.75 -5.26
N SER A 99 -51.18 -50.02 -6.24
CA SER A 99 -50.82 -49.71 -7.65
C SER A 99 -51.82 -48.70 -8.31
N CYS A 100 -51.46 -48.16 -9.50
CA CYS A 100 -52.32 -47.51 -10.53
C CYS A 100 -52.83 -46.07 -10.29
N ASP A 101 -52.81 -45.11 -11.24
CA ASP A 101 -52.22 -45.02 -12.61
C ASP A 101 -51.68 -43.56 -12.90
N ILE A 102 -50.58 -43.30 -13.63
CA ILE A 102 -50.36 -43.08 -15.12
C ILE A 102 -51.41 -42.11 -15.77
N ILE A 103 -51.16 -41.10 -16.63
CA ILE A 103 -50.21 -40.73 -17.74
C ILE A 103 -50.04 -39.17 -17.73
N ILE A 104 -48.88 -38.49 -17.74
CA ILE A 104 -47.81 -38.23 -18.76
C ILE A 104 -48.19 -37.23 -19.91
N CYS A 105 -47.19 -36.46 -20.38
CA CYS A 105 -47.16 -35.42 -21.45
C CYS A 105 -47.65 -33.99 -21.07
N SER A 106 -47.16 -32.87 -21.63
CA SER A 106 -45.82 -32.35 -22.04
C SER A 106 -45.99 -31.13 -22.99
N SER A 107 -44.90 -30.43 -23.33
CA SER A 107 -44.70 -29.54 -24.50
C SER A 107 -45.45 -28.18 -24.62
N SER A 108 -44.68 -27.10 -24.36
CA SER A 108 -44.31 -26.02 -25.30
C SER A 108 -45.28 -24.90 -25.80
N THR A 109 -44.72 -23.67 -25.73
CA THR A 109 -44.71 -22.58 -26.75
C THR A 109 -45.90 -21.63 -27.03
N SER A 110 -45.57 -20.32 -27.01
CA SER A 110 -45.88 -19.26 -28.00
C SER A 110 -46.99 -18.20 -27.77
N THR A 111 -46.54 -16.95 -27.52
CA THR A 111 -46.89 -15.67 -28.21
C THR A 111 -48.34 -15.10 -28.32
N SER A 112 -48.45 -13.79 -27.98
CA SER A 112 -49.09 -12.70 -28.77
C SER A 112 -50.50 -12.12 -28.43
N SER A 113 -50.46 -10.97 -27.72
CA SER A 113 -51.02 -9.65 -28.14
C SER A 113 -52.53 -9.26 -28.08
N PHE A 114 -52.75 -7.96 -27.74
CA PHE A 114 -53.98 -7.14 -27.80
C PHE A 114 -55.12 -7.47 -26.79
N ARG A 115 -56.02 -6.55 -26.39
CA ARG A 115 -56.39 -5.19 -26.88
C ARG A 115 -56.75 -4.20 -25.74
N LYS A 116 -57.08 -2.92 -26.05
CA LYS A 116 -57.33 -1.79 -25.11
C LYS A 116 -58.84 -1.49 -24.88
N LEU A 117 -59.15 -0.85 -23.73
CA LEU A 117 -60.09 0.31 -23.46
C LEU A 117 -60.83 0.14 -22.10
N ARG A 118 -60.65 1.02 -21.10
CA ARG A 118 -61.32 2.33 -20.81
C ARG A 118 -62.84 2.28 -20.50
N THR A 119 -63.21 2.49 -19.23
CA THR A 119 -64.00 3.67 -18.71
C THR A 119 -64.17 3.62 -17.17
N ALA A 120 -64.63 4.74 -16.56
CA ALA A 120 -64.89 5.03 -15.13
C ALA A 120 -65.91 6.20 -15.06
N PRO A 121 -66.16 6.95 -13.94
CA PRO A 121 -65.93 6.76 -12.49
C PRO A 121 -67.33 6.62 -11.77
N PRO A 122 -67.91 7.47 -10.87
CA PRO A 122 -67.46 8.44 -9.84
C PRO A 122 -68.22 8.36 -8.46
N LEU A 123 -68.16 9.45 -7.65
CA LEU A 123 -69.00 9.86 -6.49
C LEU A 123 -68.61 9.32 -5.06
N THR A 124 -68.58 10.11 -3.97
CA THR A 124 -68.75 11.59 -3.78
C THR A 124 -68.22 12.14 -2.43
N CYS A 125 -67.71 13.39 -2.45
CA CYS A 125 -67.79 14.45 -1.40
C CYS A 125 -67.15 14.22 0.01
N ARG A 126 -66.80 15.24 0.82
CA ARG A 126 -66.99 16.73 0.88
C ARG A 126 -65.86 17.28 1.81
N THR A 127 -65.36 18.52 1.91
CA THR A 127 -65.50 19.90 1.33
C THR A 127 -64.14 20.62 1.65
N ALA A 128 -63.71 21.84 1.26
CA ALA A 128 -64.27 23.03 0.59
C ALA A 128 -63.15 23.73 -0.26
N VAL A 129 -63.24 24.88 -0.98
CA VAL A 129 -63.50 26.31 -0.64
C VAL A 129 -62.49 26.84 0.42
N THR A 130 -61.69 27.91 0.28
CA THR A 130 -61.50 29.09 -0.63
C THR A 130 -60.00 29.53 -0.50
N THR A 131 -59.25 30.26 -1.35
CA THR A 131 -59.25 30.87 -2.73
C THR A 131 -57.79 31.41 -2.94
N CYS A 132 -57.26 31.99 -4.04
CA CYS A 132 -57.65 32.47 -5.39
C CYS A 132 -56.37 32.34 -6.29
N SER A 133 -56.37 32.05 -7.59
CA SER A 133 -56.80 32.81 -8.80
C SER A 133 -55.80 33.86 -9.32
N ALA A 134 -55.35 33.93 -10.59
CA ALA A 134 -55.46 33.03 -11.78
C ALA A 134 -54.41 33.44 -12.89
N VAL A 135 -53.73 32.57 -13.68
CA VAL A 135 -54.03 32.02 -15.07
C VAL A 135 -53.88 33.05 -16.25
N PRO A 136 -53.45 32.77 -17.54
CA PRO A 136 -53.03 31.55 -18.31
C PRO A 136 -51.71 31.65 -19.20
N HIS A 137 -51.44 30.63 -20.05
CA HIS A 137 -50.48 30.51 -21.22
C HIS A 137 -51.08 31.10 -22.58
N PRO A 138 -50.50 31.08 -23.84
CA PRO A 138 -49.50 30.15 -24.49
C PRO A 138 -48.64 30.60 -25.76
N LEU A 139 -47.97 29.62 -26.45
CA LEU A 139 -47.64 29.46 -27.92
C LEU A 139 -46.57 30.26 -28.76
N ARG A 140 -45.72 29.48 -29.50
CA ARG A 140 -45.15 29.59 -30.90
C ARG A 140 -44.18 30.72 -31.40
N CYS A 141 -43.52 30.45 -32.55
CA CYS A 141 -42.41 31.19 -33.21
C CYS A 141 -42.83 32.14 -34.36
N PRO A 142 -41.94 33.06 -34.87
CA PRO A 142 -41.50 32.98 -36.30
C PRO A 142 -40.12 33.62 -36.72
N LEU A 143 -39.61 33.18 -37.89
CA LEU A 143 -38.82 33.79 -39.01
C LEU A 143 -37.91 35.08 -38.90
N VAL A 144 -36.61 34.93 -39.24
CA VAL A 144 -35.81 35.47 -40.41
C VAL A 144 -36.23 36.83 -41.05
N PRO A 145 -35.34 37.86 -41.23
CA PRO A 145 -34.45 37.97 -42.43
C PRO A 145 -33.08 38.76 -42.33
N THR A 146 -32.44 38.96 -43.50
CA THR A 146 -31.09 39.49 -43.90
C THR A 146 -30.90 41.05 -43.82
N THR A 147 -29.78 41.76 -44.10
CA THR A 147 -28.75 41.72 -45.20
C THR A 147 -27.43 42.54 -44.96
N SER A 148 -26.31 42.13 -45.61
CA SER A 148 -25.18 42.94 -46.23
C SER A 148 -24.35 43.97 -45.39
N THR A 149 -23.16 44.50 -45.79
CA THR A 149 -22.37 44.52 -47.06
C THR A 149 -20.83 44.67 -46.81
N THR A 150 -20.00 44.53 -47.86
CA THR A 150 -18.50 44.63 -47.98
C THR A 150 -18.02 46.09 -48.29
N PRO A 151 -16.75 46.48 -48.70
CA PRO A 151 -15.56 45.69 -49.17
C PRO A 151 -14.08 46.20 -48.95
N ALA A 152 -13.10 45.37 -49.38
CA ALA A 152 -11.74 45.68 -49.94
C ALA A 152 -10.65 46.38 -49.05
N THR A 153 -9.32 46.41 -49.34
CA THR A 153 -8.47 45.97 -50.49
C THR A 153 -7.04 45.57 -50.02
N ALA A 154 -6.22 44.91 -50.87
CA ALA A 154 -4.75 44.68 -50.69
C ALA A 154 -3.89 45.85 -51.31
N PRO A 155 -2.52 45.88 -51.48
CA PRO A 155 -1.58 44.76 -51.81
C PRO A 155 -0.05 44.86 -51.38
N THR A 156 0.74 43.76 -51.57
CA THR A 156 2.22 43.69 -51.98
C THR A 156 3.34 44.41 -51.15
N LEU A 157 4.68 44.18 -51.23
CA LEU A 157 5.64 43.17 -51.78
C LEU A 157 7.08 43.39 -51.19
N THR A 158 8.01 42.41 -51.33
CA THR A 158 9.51 42.55 -51.43
C THR A 158 10.34 43.16 -50.24
N THR A 159 11.67 42.96 -49.99
CA THR A 159 12.72 41.94 -50.31
C THR A 159 14.03 42.22 -49.51
N SER A 160 14.74 41.17 -49.00
CA SER A 160 16.23 41.09 -48.86
C SER A 160 16.93 42.08 -47.85
N THR A 161 18.26 42.08 -47.52
CA THR A 161 19.47 41.31 -47.94
C THR A 161 20.55 41.21 -46.82
N SER A 162 21.23 40.05 -46.70
CA SER A 162 22.64 39.75 -46.30
C SER A 162 23.55 40.59 -45.36
N ALA A 163 24.34 39.85 -44.54
CA ALA A 163 25.78 40.02 -44.23
C ALA A 163 26.28 41.14 -43.27
N SER A 164 27.47 41.10 -42.62
CA SER A 164 28.41 40.04 -42.10
C SER A 164 29.59 40.72 -41.31
N ILE A 165 30.58 39.93 -40.80
CA ILE A 165 32.02 40.29 -40.54
C ILE A 165 32.45 40.90 -39.16
N THR A 166 33.14 40.07 -38.33
CA THR A 166 34.33 40.28 -37.41
C THR A 166 34.48 41.47 -36.41
N ALA A 167 35.27 41.43 -35.31
CA ALA A 167 35.89 40.37 -34.47
C ALA A 167 36.63 40.95 -33.21
N ALA A 168 37.09 40.04 -32.32
CA ALA A 168 38.29 40.08 -31.45
C ALA A 168 38.37 40.85 -30.09
N ALA A 169 38.79 40.09 -29.05
CA ALA A 169 39.66 40.43 -27.89
C ALA A 169 39.24 41.50 -26.83
N ALA A 170 39.55 41.38 -25.53
CA ALA A 170 39.99 40.22 -24.71
C ALA A 170 39.89 40.51 -23.17
N ALA A 171 39.54 39.46 -22.38
CA ALA A 171 39.87 39.24 -20.94
C ALA A 171 39.42 40.25 -19.84
N PRO A 172 39.44 39.93 -18.52
CA PRO A 172 39.34 38.62 -17.82
C PRO A 172 38.27 38.62 -16.66
N TRP A 173 38.27 37.59 -15.80
CA TRP A 173 37.52 37.42 -14.53
C TRP A 173 35.98 37.38 -14.59
N GLY A 174 35.43 36.17 -14.74
CA GLY A 174 33.98 35.92 -14.62
C GLY A 174 33.52 35.71 -13.16
N ARG A 175 32.52 36.48 -12.72
CA ARG A 175 31.68 36.12 -11.56
C ARG A 175 30.65 35.07 -12.00
N MET A 176 30.29 34.13 -11.11
CA MET A 176 28.99 33.46 -11.18
C MET A 176 28.12 33.91 -10.01
N LEU A 177 27.08 34.67 -10.34
CA LEU A 177 25.89 34.84 -9.50
C LEU A 177 24.79 33.93 -10.07
N PRO A 178 23.86 33.41 -9.26
CA PRO A 178 22.75 32.62 -9.78
C PRO A 178 21.82 33.51 -10.62
N HIS A 179 21.34 32.98 -11.74
CA HIS A 179 20.31 33.63 -12.53
C HIS A 179 18.92 33.46 -11.88
N SER A 180 18.15 34.54 -11.85
CA SER A 180 16.70 34.50 -11.66
C SER A 180 16.02 33.89 -12.89
N TYR A 181 14.99 33.07 -12.68
CA TYR A 181 14.05 32.66 -13.73
C TYR A 181 12.62 32.59 -13.16
N ASP A 182 11.64 33.00 -13.96
CA ASP A 182 10.22 32.92 -13.62
C ASP A 182 9.69 31.49 -13.85
N PRO A 183 8.77 30.97 -13.01
CA PRO A 183 8.27 29.60 -13.14
C PRO A 183 6.97 29.50 -13.96
N ASP A 184 7.03 28.80 -15.08
CA ASP A 184 5.90 28.05 -15.65
C ASP A 184 6.24 26.54 -15.46
N PRO A 185 5.47 25.77 -14.66
CA PRO A 185 5.87 24.42 -14.28
C PRO A 185 5.51 23.35 -15.34
N ASP A 186 6.53 22.71 -15.90
CA ASP A 186 6.38 21.45 -16.66
C ASP A 186 6.24 20.26 -15.70
N PRO A 187 5.14 19.48 -15.75
CA PRO A 187 4.88 18.39 -14.81
C PRO A 187 5.75 17.13 -15.03
N SER A 188 6.68 17.10 -15.98
CA SER A 188 7.51 15.92 -16.29
C SER A 188 8.72 15.70 -15.37
N GLN A 189 9.14 16.69 -14.57
CA GLN A 189 10.43 16.64 -13.87
C GLN A 189 10.54 15.60 -12.73
N GLN A 190 9.42 15.16 -12.12
CA GLN A 190 9.47 14.24 -10.98
C GLN A 190 10.10 12.87 -11.32
N GLN A 191 10.04 12.42 -12.58
CA GLN A 191 10.54 11.09 -12.96
C GLN A 191 12.04 11.04 -13.26
N GLN A 192 12.71 12.18 -13.46
CA GLN A 192 14.18 12.22 -13.65
C GLN A 192 14.97 12.06 -12.34
N GLN A 193 14.33 12.26 -11.18
CA GLN A 193 15.01 12.42 -9.89
C GLN A 193 15.60 11.12 -9.30
N GLN A 194 15.13 9.95 -9.73
CA GLN A 194 15.69 8.65 -9.29
C GLN A 194 16.81 8.11 -10.20
N GLN A 195 16.96 8.60 -11.43
CA GLN A 195 17.71 7.89 -12.48
C GLN A 195 19.24 8.11 -12.51
N GLN A 196 19.82 8.91 -11.61
CA GLN A 196 21.23 9.36 -11.73
C GLN A 196 22.24 8.76 -10.72
N GLN A 197 21.87 7.77 -9.89
CA GLN A 197 22.71 7.37 -8.74
C GLN A 197 23.64 6.15 -8.94
N GLN A 198 23.45 5.32 -9.97
CA GLN A 198 24.12 4.02 -10.11
C GLN A 198 24.99 3.93 -11.39
N ALA A 199 26.31 4.11 -11.23
CA ALA A 199 27.36 3.62 -12.13
C ALA A 199 28.76 3.78 -11.49
N LEU A 200 29.66 2.78 -11.64
CA LEU A 200 31.16 2.83 -11.67
C LEU A 200 31.94 1.73 -10.88
N HIS A 201 32.11 0.55 -11.52
CA HIS A 201 33.42 -0.10 -11.80
C HIS A 201 34.24 -0.89 -10.70
N PRO A 202 35.19 -1.81 -11.07
CA PRO A 202 35.27 -3.13 -10.39
C PRO A 202 36.63 -3.70 -9.87
N HIS A 203 36.51 -4.77 -9.05
CA HIS A 203 37.35 -5.97 -8.74
C HIS A 203 38.91 -6.01 -8.69
N ARG A 204 39.44 -6.66 -7.63
CA ARG A 204 40.18 -7.96 -7.68
C ARG A 204 40.47 -8.57 -6.27
N ALA A 205 40.80 -9.88 -6.19
CA ALA A 205 40.91 -10.66 -4.95
C ALA A 205 42.08 -11.69 -4.92
N HIS A 206 42.40 -12.25 -3.74
CA HIS A 206 43.29 -13.42 -3.49
C HIS A 206 42.88 -14.20 -2.21
N ALA A 207 43.44 -15.40 -1.98
CA ALA A 207 42.81 -16.48 -1.18
C ALA A 207 43.58 -16.98 0.06
N ALA A 208 42.93 -17.84 0.86
CA ALA A 208 43.42 -18.48 2.10
C ALA A 208 43.23 -20.03 2.09
N PRO A 209 43.83 -20.78 3.05
CA PRO A 209 43.46 -22.18 3.36
C PRO A 209 43.30 -22.42 4.91
N PRO A 210 43.00 -23.63 5.46
CA PRO A 210 41.72 -23.82 6.19
C PRO A 210 41.79 -24.61 7.53
N HIS A 211 40.65 -24.74 8.24
CA HIS A 211 40.30 -25.86 9.14
C HIS A 211 38.76 -25.93 9.37
N GLN A 212 38.23 -27.04 9.90
CA GLN A 212 36.77 -27.33 10.02
C GLN A 212 36.36 -27.96 11.38
N PRO A 213 35.04 -28.01 11.73
CA PRO A 213 34.57 -27.90 13.12
C PRO A 213 33.64 -29.05 13.62
N HIS A 214 32.95 -28.82 14.75
CA HIS A 214 31.84 -29.64 15.26
C HIS A 214 30.62 -28.78 15.68
N HIS A 215 29.41 -29.27 15.44
CA HIS A 215 28.15 -28.51 15.60
C HIS A 215 27.34 -28.86 16.88
N GLN A 216 26.61 -27.88 17.41
CA GLN A 216 25.27 -28.04 18.01
C GLN A 216 24.46 -26.71 17.90
N PRO A 217 23.11 -26.74 17.98
CA PRO A 217 22.27 -25.59 17.60
C PRO A 217 22.05 -24.58 18.74
N HIS A 218 22.16 -23.29 18.43
CA HIS A 218 21.89 -22.18 19.34
C HIS A 218 20.75 -21.27 18.87
N ARG A 219 20.19 -20.49 19.81
CA ARG A 219 19.22 -19.42 19.52
C ARG A 219 19.85 -18.37 18.58
N PRO A 220 19.05 -17.68 17.74
CA PRO A 220 19.55 -16.59 16.90
C PRO A 220 19.96 -15.39 17.77
N HIS A 221 21.24 -15.34 18.14
CA HIS A 221 21.93 -14.08 18.36
C HIS A 221 22.25 -13.46 17.00
N GLN A 222 22.15 -12.13 16.90
CA GLN A 222 22.69 -11.41 15.76
C GLN A 222 24.22 -11.58 15.78
N PRO A 223 24.86 -12.02 14.68
CA PRO A 223 26.30 -11.89 14.53
C PRO A 223 26.61 -10.39 14.37
N HIS A 224 27.29 -9.83 15.38
CA HIS A 224 27.88 -8.49 15.33
C HIS A 224 29.38 -8.66 15.17
N HIS A 225 30.00 -7.93 14.24
CA HIS A 225 31.41 -8.06 13.91
C HIS A 225 32.30 -8.16 15.17
N PRO A 226 33.23 -9.13 15.26
CA PRO A 226 34.06 -9.33 16.47
C PRO A 226 34.84 -8.10 16.95
N GLN A 227 35.08 -7.11 16.08
CA GLN A 227 35.70 -5.82 16.43
C GLN A 227 34.71 -4.78 16.99
N GLN A 228 33.41 -4.85 16.66
CA GLN A 228 32.38 -3.97 17.23
C GLN A 228 32.17 -4.27 18.72
N GLN A 229 32.06 -5.55 19.10
CA GLN A 229 31.84 -5.95 20.50
C GLN A 229 33.01 -5.59 21.44
N GLN A 230 34.20 -5.33 20.90
CA GLN A 230 35.36 -4.85 21.67
C GLN A 230 35.31 -3.34 21.99
N ARG A 231 34.38 -2.60 21.39
CA ARG A 231 34.24 -1.14 21.61
C ARG A 231 33.19 -0.85 22.68
N PRO A 232 33.44 0.11 23.59
CA PRO A 232 32.43 0.52 24.56
C PRO A 232 31.23 1.11 23.81
N PRO A 233 29.99 0.74 24.18
CA PRO A 233 28.82 1.22 23.48
C PRO A 233 28.60 2.73 23.66
N ASN A 234 28.08 3.38 22.61
CA ASN A 234 27.51 4.72 22.67
C ASN A 234 26.08 4.67 23.27
N ARG A 235 25.38 5.82 23.30
CA ARG A 235 24.08 5.96 23.98
C ARG A 235 22.97 5.11 23.38
N LEU A 236 23.08 4.70 22.11
CA LEU A 236 22.05 3.90 21.46
C LEU A 236 21.89 2.49 22.06
N ALA A 237 22.84 2.01 22.87
CA ALA A 237 22.68 0.76 23.62
C ALA A 237 21.54 0.77 24.66
N ALA A 238 20.97 1.94 24.98
CA ALA A 238 19.79 2.08 25.84
C ALA A 238 18.45 2.09 25.07
N GLU A 239 18.48 2.11 23.74
CA GLU A 239 17.29 2.22 22.90
C GLU A 239 16.56 0.88 22.74
N GLN A 240 15.30 0.94 22.29
CA GLN A 240 14.49 -0.25 21.99
C GLN A 240 14.55 -0.64 20.51
N SER A 241 14.65 0.33 19.60
CA SER A 241 14.65 0.10 18.14
C SER A 241 15.82 -0.80 17.71
N PRO A 242 15.57 -1.90 16.96
CA PRO A 242 16.62 -2.73 16.38
C PRO A 242 17.62 -1.93 15.52
N TYR A 243 17.13 -0.96 14.74
CA TYR A 243 17.96 -0.09 13.90
C TYR A 243 18.89 0.81 14.72
N LEU A 244 18.41 1.41 15.81
CA LEU A 244 19.27 2.23 16.67
C LEU A 244 20.34 1.38 17.37
N LEU A 245 19.96 0.19 17.84
CA LEU A 245 20.85 -0.73 18.54
C LEU A 245 21.97 -1.31 17.65
N GLN A 246 21.70 -1.55 16.37
CA GLN A 246 22.72 -1.92 15.38
C GLN A 246 23.92 -0.93 15.40
N HIS A 247 23.63 0.35 15.59
CA HIS A 247 24.64 1.42 15.58
C HIS A 247 25.31 1.69 16.94
N ALA A 248 24.99 0.90 17.99
CA ALA A 248 25.44 1.16 19.36
C ALA A 248 26.97 1.02 19.57
N HIS A 249 27.68 0.30 18.69
CA HIS A 249 29.14 0.07 18.79
C HIS A 249 29.97 0.80 17.71
N ASN A 250 29.33 1.67 16.91
CA ASN A 250 30.03 2.45 15.89
C ASN A 250 30.97 3.52 16.51
N PRO A 251 32.08 3.88 15.84
CA PRO A 251 33.03 4.89 16.31
C PRO A 251 32.44 6.32 16.42
N VAL A 252 31.32 6.58 15.74
CA VAL A 252 30.55 7.83 15.93
C VAL A 252 29.88 7.81 17.31
N ASP A 253 30.08 8.88 18.09
CA ASP A 253 29.44 9.10 19.40
C ASP A 253 27.96 9.47 19.20
N TRP A 254 27.15 8.48 18.83
CA TRP A 254 25.74 8.67 18.55
C TRP A 254 24.94 8.99 19.82
N PHE A 255 23.98 9.89 19.63
CA PHE A 255 22.89 10.18 20.55
C PHE A 255 21.56 9.75 19.92
N PRO A 256 20.57 9.31 20.70
CA PRO A 256 19.18 9.28 20.26
C PRO A 256 18.61 10.70 20.15
N TRP A 257 17.48 10.86 19.46
CA TRP A 257 16.77 12.14 19.38
C TRP A 257 16.11 12.50 20.71
N GLY A 258 16.72 13.42 21.46
CA GLY A 258 16.20 13.83 22.77
C GLY A 258 17.00 14.94 23.45
N ALA A 259 16.52 15.33 24.64
CA ALA A 259 16.98 16.51 25.37
C ALA A 259 18.49 16.52 25.68
N GLU A 260 19.14 15.37 25.89
CA GLU A 260 20.59 15.30 26.11
C GLU A 260 21.35 15.82 24.88
N ALA A 261 21.01 15.34 23.68
CA ALA A 261 21.65 15.74 22.43
C ALA A 261 21.52 17.24 22.18
N PHE A 262 20.31 17.79 22.41
CA PHE A 262 20.03 19.21 22.19
C PHE A 262 20.75 20.10 23.22
N SER A 263 20.73 19.70 24.50
CA SER A 263 21.47 20.39 25.56
C SER A 263 22.98 20.33 25.33
N ARG A 264 23.50 19.21 24.84
CA ARG A 264 24.92 19.05 24.49
C ARG A 264 25.31 19.91 23.29
N ALA A 265 24.48 19.98 22.25
CA ALA A 265 24.67 20.82 21.08
C ALA A 265 24.66 22.32 21.44
N ALA A 266 23.71 22.74 22.28
CA ALA A 266 23.64 24.11 22.79
C ALA A 266 24.83 24.48 23.68
N ALA A 267 25.20 23.64 24.64
CA ALA A 267 26.32 23.89 25.56
C ALA A 267 27.69 23.90 24.87
N ALA A 268 27.86 23.17 23.76
CA ALA A 268 29.06 23.21 22.93
C ALA A 268 29.00 24.23 21.77
N ASP A 269 27.83 24.86 21.54
CA ASP A 269 27.45 25.60 20.33
C ASP A 269 27.91 24.91 19.03
N LYS A 270 27.71 23.59 18.98
CA LYS A 270 28.00 22.70 17.85
C LYS A 270 26.72 22.44 17.04
N PRO A 271 26.78 22.40 15.70
CA PRO A 271 25.65 21.95 14.90
C PRO A 271 25.39 20.46 15.13
N ILE A 272 24.12 20.06 15.01
CA ILE A 272 23.70 18.66 15.05
C ILE A 272 23.85 18.06 13.65
N PHE A 273 24.37 16.84 13.56
CA PHE A 273 24.25 16.00 12.38
C PHE A 273 23.17 14.95 12.65
N LEU A 274 22.05 15.04 11.94
CA LEU A 274 20.92 14.11 12.01
C LEU A 274 21.04 13.08 10.89
N SER A 275 21.01 11.79 11.26
CA SER A 275 20.91 10.65 10.34
C SER A 275 19.63 9.86 10.61
N VAL A 276 18.74 9.77 9.62
CA VAL A 276 17.45 9.07 9.70
C VAL A 276 17.43 7.84 8.77
N GLY A 277 16.92 6.71 9.26
CA GLY A 277 16.74 5.46 8.50
C GLY A 277 15.83 4.47 9.23
N TYR A 278 15.88 3.19 8.89
CA TYR A 278 15.07 2.09 9.44
C TYR A 278 15.78 0.74 9.21
N ALA A 279 15.33 -0.34 9.87
CA ALA A 279 16.14 -1.58 9.98
C ALA A 279 16.29 -2.38 8.68
N THR A 280 15.38 -2.24 7.71
CA THR A 280 15.45 -2.91 6.40
C THR A 280 15.98 -2.01 5.28
N CYS A 281 16.52 -0.84 5.63
CA CYS A 281 17.02 0.15 4.68
C CYS A 281 18.42 -0.23 4.17
N HIS A 282 18.51 -0.93 3.04
CA HIS A 282 19.76 -1.31 2.37
C HIS A 282 20.78 -0.16 2.29
N TRP A 283 20.41 1.00 1.71
CA TRP A 283 21.30 2.16 1.62
C TRP A 283 21.72 2.75 2.98
N CYS A 284 20.94 2.52 4.05
CA CYS A 284 21.32 2.92 5.41
C CYS A 284 22.43 2.03 5.96
N HIS A 285 22.42 0.72 5.66
CA HIS A 285 23.50 -0.21 5.98
C HIS A 285 24.75 0.03 5.13
N VAL A 286 24.58 0.34 3.83
CA VAL A 286 25.70 0.77 2.96
C VAL A 286 26.38 2.02 3.54
N MET A 287 25.61 3.05 3.92
CA MET A 287 26.19 4.26 4.54
C MET A 287 26.80 4.00 5.93
N GLU A 288 26.28 3.04 6.70
CA GLU A 288 26.94 2.59 7.92
C GLU A 288 28.32 1.99 7.63
N ARG A 289 28.35 0.92 6.83
CA ARG A 289 29.56 0.15 6.50
C ARG A 289 30.63 1.00 5.83
N GLU A 290 30.22 1.88 4.92
CA GLU A 290 31.15 2.72 4.17
C GLU A 290 31.57 4.02 4.88
N SER A 291 30.72 4.58 5.75
CA SER A 291 30.96 5.92 6.33
C SER A 291 30.85 5.99 7.86
N PHE A 292 29.83 5.40 8.50
CA PHE A 292 29.70 5.51 9.97
C PHE A 292 30.61 4.56 10.76
N GLN A 293 31.23 3.59 10.08
CA GLN A 293 32.29 2.71 10.61
C GLN A 293 33.71 3.19 10.28
N ASP A 294 33.89 4.19 9.40
CA ASP A 294 35.20 4.76 9.06
C ASP A 294 35.71 5.70 10.17
N GLU A 295 36.96 5.49 10.60
CA GLU A 295 37.56 6.24 11.70
C GLU A 295 37.81 7.73 11.38
N GLU A 296 38.12 8.09 10.13
CA GLU A 296 38.33 9.50 9.76
C GLU A 296 36.99 10.24 9.74
N VAL A 297 35.96 9.63 9.14
CA VAL A 297 34.58 10.14 9.15
C VAL A 297 34.07 10.29 10.59
N ALA A 298 34.25 9.27 11.43
CA ALA A 298 33.83 9.31 12.82
C ALA A 298 34.59 10.36 13.64
N GLN A 299 35.91 10.48 13.45
CA GLN A 299 36.69 11.53 14.09
C GLN A 299 36.22 12.93 13.67
N LEU A 300 35.92 13.15 12.39
CA LEU A 300 35.37 14.43 11.88
C LEU A 300 33.98 14.72 12.45
N LEU A 301 33.10 13.72 12.51
CA LEU A 301 31.78 13.83 13.13
C LEU A 301 31.88 14.21 14.61
N ASN A 302 32.58 13.41 15.41
CA ASN A 302 32.73 13.59 16.85
C ASN A 302 33.43 14.92 17.19
N SER A 303 34.41 15.34 16.38
CA SER A 303 35.15 16.60 16.60
C SER A 303 34.28 17.84 16.37
N HIS A 304 33.44 17.87 15.34
CA HIS A 304 32.78 19.10 14.89
C HIS A 304 31.27 19.17 15.15
N PHE A 305 30.60 18.03 15.31
CA PHE A 305 29.13 17.93 15.39
C PHE A 305 28.69 17.28 16.71
N ILE A 306 27.37 17.24 16.94
CA ILE A 306 26.71 16.25 17.80
C ILE A 306 25.93 15.32 16.86
N ALA A 307 26.28 14.03 16.84
CA ALA A 307 25.69 13.06 15.92
C ALA A 307 24.42 12.45 16.53
N VAL A 308 23.29 12.55 15.83
CA VAL A 308 21.98 12.07 16.28
C VAL A 308 21.43 11.05 15.28
N LYS A 309 21.03 9.88 15.78
CA LYS A 309 20.49 8.77 14.97
C LYS A 309 19.01 8.57 15.26
N VAL A 310 18.22 8.32 14.21
CA VAL A 310 16.75 8.21 14.31
C VAL A 310 16.22 7.07 13.44
N ASP A 311 15.39 6.22 14.04
CA ASP A 311 14.51 5.27 13.35
C ASP A 311 13.23 6.00 12.91
N ARG A 312 12.94 6.03 11.59
CA ARG A 312 11.73 6.69 11.06
C ARG A 312 10.44 5.98 11.43
N GLU A 313 10.49 4.70 11.79
CA GLU A 313 9.30 3.93 12.19
C GLU A 313 8.87 4.32 13.61
N GLU A 314 9.83 4.63 14.49
CA GLU A 314 9.59 5.21 15.82
C GLU A 314 9.28 6.72 15.75
N ARG A 315 9.99 7.48 14.90
CA ARG A 315 9.91 8.94 14.82
C ARG A 315 9.57 9.44 13.39
N PRO A 316 8.38 9.10 12.86
CA PRO A 316 7.91 9.61 11.57
C PRO A 316 7.71 11.13 11.57
N ASP A 317 7.58 11.76 12.75
CA ASP A 317 7.49 13.20 12.92
C ASP A 317 8.80 13.95 12.63
N VAL A 318 9.92 13.41 13.11
CA VAL A 318 11.26 13.90 12.79
C VAL A 318 11.59 13.62 11.33
N ASP A 319 11.25 12.42 10.85
CA ASP A 319 11.42 12.00 9.45
C ASP A 319 10.70 12.95 8.48
N ARG A 320 9.38 13.14 8.64
CA ARG A 320 8.56 14.00 7.76
C ARG A 320 9.06 15.45 7.76
N LEU A 321 9.30 16.04 8.93
CA LEU A 321 9.74 17.43 9.04
C LEU A 321 11.03 17.71 8.25
N TYR A 322 12.05 16.87 8.42
CA TYR A 322 13.34 17.07 7.77
C TYR A 322 13.36 16.54 6.32
N MET A 323 12.53 15.57 5.97
CA MET A 323 12.33 15.14 4.58
C MET A 323 11.69 16.25 3.74
N THR A 324 10.64 16.92 4.24
CA THR A 324 10.03 18.08 3.55
C THR A 324 11.06 19.20 3.36
N TYR A 325 11.95 19.43 4.34
CA TYR A 325 13.06 20.37 4.17
C TYR A 325 14.03 19.93 3.06
N VAL A 326 14.52 18.69 3.07
CA VAL A 326 15.49 18.17 2.07
C VAL A 326 14.91 18.21 0.66
N GLN A 327 13.62 17.86 0.51
CA GLN A 327 12.88 17.98 -0.75
C GLN A 327 12.73 19.44 -1.19
N ALA A 328 12.39 20.37 -0.29
CA ALA A 328 12.24 21.78 -0.62
C ALA A 328 13.56 22.47 -1.03
N VAL A 329 14.71 22.06 -0.49
CA VAL A 329 16.01 22.69 -0.80
C VAL A 329 16.84 21.99 -1.88
N SER A 330 16.64 20.69 -2.10
CA SER A 330 17.38 19.91 -3.12
C SER A 330 16.53 19.46 -4.32
N GLY A 331 15.20 19.60 -4.23
CA GLY A 331 14.24 19.00 -5.15
C GLY A 331 14.01 17.50 -4.97
N SER A 332 14.87 16.81 -4.21
CA SER A 332 14.90 15.35 -4.06
C SER A 332 14.83 14.89 -2.59
N GLY A 333 14.60 13.60 -2.34
CA GLY A 333 14.60 13.04 -0.98
C GLY A 333 14.67 11.51 -0.99
N GLY A 334 14.92 10.91 0.17
CA GLY A 334 15.07 9.46 0.35
C GLY A 334 15.93 9.11 1.57
N TRP A 335 16.05 7.82 1.86
CA TRP A 335 16.85 7.30 2.98
C TRP A 335 18.13 6.60 2.48
N PRO A 336 19.25 6.66 3.21
CA PRO A 336 19.45 7.37 4.49
C PRO A 336 19.36 8.88 4.29
N MET A 337 18.69 9.57 5.21
CA MET A 337 18.57 11.03 5.17
C MET A 337 19.61 11.65 6.12
N SER A 338 20.33 12.65 5.63
CA SER A 338 21.50 13.27 6.27
C SER A 338 21.33 14.79 6.32
N VAL A 339 21.07 15.36 7.51
CA VAL A 339 20.69 16.78 7.67
C VAL A 339 21.52 17.44 8.78
N TRP A 340 21.89 18.71 8.59
CA TRP A 340 22.61 19.50 9.58
C TRP A 340 21.72 20.61 10.15
N LEU A 341 21.62 20.63 11.47
CA LEU A 341 20.75 21.53 12.23
C LEU A 341 21.55 22.49 13.09
N THR A 342 21.02 23.69 13.33
CA THR A 342 21.47 24.56 14.42
C THR A 342 21.19 23.89 15.77
N PRO A 343 21.82 24.31 16.89
CA PRO A 343 21.41 23.91 18.23
C PRO A 343 19.95 24.22 18.58
N SER A 344 19.28 25.08 17.80
CA SER A 344 17.84 25.39 17.92
C SER A 344 16.94 24.43 17.13
N LEU A 345 17.51 23.42 16.47
CA LEU A 345 16.87 22.43 15.60
C LEU A 345 16.42 22.96 14.21
N GLU A 346 16.96 24.10 13.78
CA GLU A 346 16.68 24.67 12.45
C GLU A 346 17.63 24.04 11.41
N PRO A 347 17.13 23.42 10.32
CA PRO A 347 17.96 22.82 9.30
C PRO A 347 18.59 23.89 8.39
N PHE A 348 19.86 23.69 8.02
CA PHE A 348 20.60 24.64 7.17
C PHE A 348 21.39 23.99 6.02
N TYR A 349 21.53 22.68 6.02
CA TYR A 349 22.04 21.88 4.90
C TYR A 349 21.51 20.45 5.01
N GLY A 350 21.34 19.74 3.90
CA GLY A 350 20.92 18.33 3.92
C GLY A 350 21.02 17.65 2.56
N GLY A 351 20.88 16.33 2.58
CA GLY A 351 20.89 15.43 1.43
C GLY A 351 20.58 14.00 1.86
N THR A 352 20.84 13.03 0.99
CA THR A 352 20.60 11.60 1.28
C THR A 352 21.91 10.89 1.62
N TYR A 353 22.37 9.98 0.75
CA TYR A 353 23.64 9.28 0.84
C TYR A 353 24.81 10.17 0.40
N PHE A 354 25.91 10.13 1.16
CA PHE A 354 27.18 10.76 0.81
C PHE A 354 28.27 9.68 0.79
N PRO A 355 29.01 9.49 -0.33
CA PRO A 355 30.03 8.45 -0.44
C PRO A 355 31.24 8.77 0.46
N PRO A 356 32.01 7.76 0.91
CA PRO A 356 33.18 8.01 1.78
C PRO A 356 34.30 8.82 1.10
N LYS A 357 34.34 8.86 -0.23
CA LYS A 357 35.41 9.50 -1.03
C LYS A 357 34.82 10.37 -2.13
N ASP A 358 35.53 11.45 -2.48
CA ASP A 358 35.21 12.33 -3.60
C ASP A 358 35.15 11.52 -4.92
N ARG A 359 34.02 11.58 -5.64
CA ARG A 359 33.84 10.92 -6.95
C ARG A 359 34.09 11.91 -8.08
N PHE A 360 34.99 11.54 -9.01
CA PHE A 360 35.39 12.36 -10.16
C PHE A 360 35.02 11.68 -11.49
N ALA A 361 34.58 12.45 -12.48
CA ALA A 361 34.43 12.01 -13.87
C ALA A 361 35.14 13.01 -14.79
N GLY A 362 35.96 12.51 -15.73
CA GLY A 362 36.77 13.36 -16.62
C GLY A 362 37.73 14.31 -15.90
N GLY A 363 38.10 14.01 -14.64
CA GLY A 363 38.90 14.90 -13.77
C GLY A 363 38.10 16.00 -13.05
N VAL A 364 36.80 16.12 -13.30
CA VAL A 364 35.90 17.05 -12.60
C VAL A 364 35.25 16.35 -11.40
N LEU A 365 35.17 17.04 -10.25
CA LEU A 365 34.45 16.55 -9.08
C LEU A 365 32.94 16.53 -9.37
N VAL A 366 32.34 15.33 -9.40
CA VAL A 366 30.90 15.15 -9.66
C VAL A 366 30.12 15.07 -8.34
N GLN A 367 30.63 14.32 -7.37
CA GLN A 367 30.00 14.17 -6.05
C GLN A 367 31.08 14.31 -4.96
N PRO A 368 30.96 15.28 -4.03
CA PRO A 368 31.87 15.39 -2.90
C PRO A 368 31.67 14.22 -1.94
N GLY A 369 32.77 13.67 -1.43
CA GLY A 369 32.76 12.67 -0.39
C GLY A 369 32.37 13.25 0.96
N PHE A 370 31.89 12.41 1.86
CA PHE A 370 31.40 12.79 3.17
C PHE A 370 32.45 13.53 4.03
N PRO A 371 33.75 13.15 4.06
CA PRO A 371 34.79 13.98 4.69
C PRO A 371 34.90 15.40 4.11
N THR A 372 34.75 15.55 2.79
CA THR A 372 34.77 16.86 2.10
C THR A 372 33.55 17.71 2.48
N VAL A 373 32.37 17.09 2.60
CA VAL A 373 31.14 17.75 3.09
C VAL A 373 31.29 18.17 4.55
N LEU A 374 31.70 17.26 5.44
CA LEU A 374 31.89 17.52 6.87
C LEU A 374 32.86 18.67 7.14
N ARG A 375 34.05 18.67 6.50
CA ARG A 375 35.04 19.74 6.66
C ARG A 375 34.52 21.09 6.14
N ARG A 376 33.77 21.12 5.03
CA ARG A 376 33.14 22.36 4.51
C ARG A 376 32.09 22.92 5.47
N ILE A 377 31.22 22.08 6.02
CA ILE A 377 30.18 22.50 6.97
C ILE A 377 30.79 22.97 8.29
N ALA A 378 31.79 22.26 8.83
CA ALA A 378 32.51 22.67 10.03
C ALA A 378 33.21 24.03 9.84
N SER A 379 33.85 24.26 8.69
CA SER A 379 34.44 25.57 8.34
C SER A 379 33.38 26.67 8.19
N LEU A 380 32.22 26.37 7.61
CA LEU A 380 31.12 27.34 7.46
C LEU A 380 30.55 27.73 8.83
N TRP A 381 30.36 26.78 9.73
CA TRP A 381 29.94 27.06 11.10
C TRP A 381 30.98 27.92 11.84
N GLY A 382 32.25 27.50 11.83
CA GLY A 382 33.33 28.24 12.51
C GLY A 382 33.47 29.69 12.04
N ALA A 383 33.37 29.94 10.74
CA ALA A 383 33.57 31.27 10.16
C ALA A 383 32.31 32.15 10.07
N LYS A 384 31.11 31.55 9.92
CA LYS A 384 29.88 32.27 9.53
C LYS A 384 28.61 31.82 10.29
N ARG A 385 28.76 31.29 11.51
CA ARG A 385 27.67 30.85 12.40
C ARG A 385 26.42 31.73 12.43
N GLN A 386 26.56 33.07 12.44
CA GLN A 386 25.39 33.96 12.49
C GLN A 386 24.67 34.06 11.12
N ASP A 387 25.41 34.10 10.00
CA ASP A 387 24.83 33.97 8.65
C ASP A 387 24.05 32.64 8.51
N VAL A 388 24.59 31.55 9.10
CA VAL A 388 23.96 30.22 9.09
C VAL A 388 22.68 30.21 9.91
N LYS A 389 22.73 30.66 11.18
CA LYS A 389 21.54 30.73 12.05
C LYS A 389 20.44 31.63 11.46
N GLY A 390 20.80 32.80 10.92
CA GLY A 390 19.86 33.70 10.25
C GLY A 390 19.21 33.12 9.00
N LYS A 391 19.96 32.36 8.19
CA LYS A 391 19.40 31.64 7.03
C LYS A 391 18.51 30.46 7.44
N ALA A 392 18.91 29.68 8.43
CA ALA A 392 18.14 28.55 8.93
C ALA A 392 16.76 29.01 9.45
N ALA A 393 16.73 30.09 10.24
CA ALA A 393 15.50 30.71 10.72
C ALA A 393 14.62 31.24 9.56
N LEU A 394 15.21 31.87 8.54
CA LEU A 394 14.48 32.33 7.35
C LEU A 394 13.87 31.16 6.57
N THR A 395 14.63 30.10 6.31
CA THR A 395 14.12 28.91 5.59
C THR A 395 13.06 28.18 6.40
N MET A 396 13.16 28.13 7.73
CA MET A 396 12.09 27.61 8.60
C MET A 396 10.82 28.47 8.57
N ALA A 397 10.95 29.80 8.53
CA ALA A 397 9.80 30.69 8.37
C ALA A 397 9.11 30.47 7.00
N GLN A 398 9.88 30.39 5.92
CA GLN A 398 9.38 30.11 4.57
C GLN A 398 8.71 28.73 4.47
N LEU A 399 9.30 27.70 5.09
CA LEU A 399 8.73 26.36 5.17
C LEU A 399 7.42 26.35 5.98
N THR A 400 7.37 27.11 7.08
CA THR A 400 6.14 27.28 7.88
C THR A 400 5.04 27.98 7.09
N GLU A 401 5.38 29.01 6.29
CA GLU A 401 4.44 29.74 5.43
C GLU A 401 3.93 28.88 4.26
N ALA A 402 4.80 28.09 3.63
CA ALA A 402 4.42 27.16 2.55
C ALA A 402 3.57 25.98 3.04
N LEU A 403 3.72 25.58 4.30
CA LEU A 403 2.88 24.57 4.97
C LEU A 403 1.65 25.18 5.67
N ALA A 404 1.50 26.50 5.69
CA ALA A 404 0.36 27.17 6.29
C ALA A 404 -0.89 27.01 5.39
N PRO A 405 -2.06 26.72 5.98
CA PRO A 405 -3.28 26.51 5.21
C PRO A 405 -3.74 27.81 4.52
N HIS A 406 -3.57 27.87 3.19
CA HIS A 406 -4.11 28.96 2.39
C HIS A 406 -5.65 28.88 2.34
N PRO A 407 -6.38 30.00 2.53
CA PRO A 407 -7.83 30.02 2.36
C PRO A 407 -8.20 29.72 0.90
N PRO A 408 -9.38 29.12 0.64
CA PRO A 408 -9.81 28.80 -0.72
C PRO A 408 -10.01 30.09 -1.54
N SER A 409 -9.06 30.37 -2.44
CA SER A 409 -9.18 31.43 -3.43
C SER A 409 -10.39 31.17 -4.34
N HIS A 410 -11.03 32.24 -4.83
CA HIS A 410 -12.22 32.15 -5.67
C HIS A 410 -12.02 31.20 -6.87
N PRO A 411 -13.08 30.49 -7.32
CA PRO A 411 -12.98 29.55 -8.43
C PRO A 411 -12.46 30.27 -9.69
N PRO A 412 -11.64 29.60 -10.52
CA PRO A 412 -11.03 30.23 -11.68
C PRO A 412 -12.09 30.80 -12.61
N HIS A 413 -11.95 32.08 -12.96
CA HIS A 413 -12.78 32.71 -13.97
C HIS A 413 -12.70 31.91 -15.28
N LYS A 414 -13.85 31.69 -15.93
CA LYS A 414 -13.95 30.91 -17.17
C LYS A 414 -12.88 31.39 -18.19
N PRO A 415 -12.16 30.48 -18.86
CA PRO A 415 -11.20 30.87 -19.88
C PRO A 415 -11.91 31.67 -20.98
N SER A 416 -11.48 32.91 -21.21
CA SER A 416 -12.05 33.78 -22.22
C SER A 416 -11.66 33.29 -23.62
N THR A 417 -12.65 32.85 -24.39
CA THR A 417 -12.46 32.23 -25.72
C THR A 417 -12.14 33.26 -26.80
N SER A 418 -10.98 33.93 -26.72
CA SER A 418 -10.47 34.79 -27.79
C SER A 418 -8.98 35.17 -27.60
N ARG A 419 -8.05 34.32 -28.05
CA ARG A 419 -6.66 34.74 -28.29
C ARG A 419 -5.92 33.95 -29.39
N GLN A 420 -6.47 33.98 -30.60
CA GLN A 420 -5.62 33.84 -31.80
C GLN A 420 -5.17 35.22 -32.27
N GLN A 421 -3.85 35.39 -32.34
CA GLN A 421 -3.08 36.31 -33.18
C GLN A 421 -3.57 37.76 -33.35
N GLN A 422 -2.86 38.70 -32.70
CA GLN A 422 -2.41 39.92 -33.37
C GLN A 422 -1.15 40.49 -32.69
N HIS A 423 -0.01 40.40 -33.38
CA HIS A 423 1.18 41.21 -33.11
C HIS A 423 1.36 42.17 -34.29
N GLN A 424 1.45 43.47 -34.01
CA GLN A 424 2.12 44.44 -34.87
C GLN A 424 2.92 45.44 -34.02
N HIS A 425 3.98 45.98 -34.59
CA HIS A 425 4.99 46.79 -33.90
C HIS A 425 4.66 48.29 -33.93
N HIS A 426 5.19 49.05 -32.96
CA HIS A 426 6.13 50.19 -33.13
C HIS A 426 6.59 50.59 -31.70
N HIS A 427 7.88 50.75 -31.35
CA HIS A 427 9.03 51.54 -31.86
C HIS A 427 9.23 52.88 -31.14
N GLN A 428 10.38 53.00 -30.45
CA GLN A 428 11.01 54.24 -29.96
C GLN A 428 10.25 54.98 -28.82
N ALA A 429 10.87 55.83 -27.99
CA ALA A 429 12.24 56.34 -27.96
C ALA A 429 12.83 56.42 -26.53
N SER A 430 14.13 56.68 -26.40
CA SER A 430 14.76 57.11 -25.14
C SER A 430 14.38 58.56 -24.78
N PRO A 431 14.63 58.97 -23.53
CA PRO A 431 15.47 60.15 -23.35
C PRO A 431 16.61 59.95 -22.35
N ALA A 432 17.65 60.80 -22.45
CA ALA A 432 18.62 61.03 -21.39
C ALA A 432 18.10 62.09 -20.38
N GLY A 433 18.85 62.34 -19.30
CA GLY A 433 18.51 63.33 -18.25
C GLY A 433 18.74 64.80 -18.65
N PRO A 434 19.08 65.74 -17.73
CA PRO A 434 19.78 65.53 -16.43
C PRO A 434 19.27 66.45 -15.27
N SER A 435 20.16 66.73 -14.29
CA SER A 435 20.09 67.71 -13.18
C SER A 435 19.29 67.27 -11.93
N THR A 436 19.89 67.12 -10.72
CA THR A 436 20.40 68.07 -9.67
C THR A 436 19.55 67.89 -8.39
N ALA A 437 20.02 67.98 -7.14
CA ALA A 437 21.32 68.42 -6.61
C ALA A 437 21.76 67.66 -5.31
N ALA A 438 22.98 68.00 -4.85
CA ALA A 438 23.66 67.80 -3.56
C ALA A 438 22.78 67.53 -2.30
N ALA A 439 23.13 66.58 -1.40
CA ALA A 439 24.07 66.68 -0.24
C ALA A 439 23.55 67.59 0.92
N SER A 440 23.70 67.32 2.22
CA SER A 440 24.71 66.61 3.06
C SER A 440 24.00 65.96 4.29
N ALA A 441 24.44 64.91 5.01
CA ALA A 441 25.71 64.43 5.62
C ALA A 441 25.93 64.85 7.11
N ALA A 442 26.26 63.87 7.97
CA ALA A 442 26.69 63.96 9.40
C ALA A 442 25.63 64.44 10.45
N SER A 443 25.66 64.07 11.75
CA SER A 443 26.42 63.03 12.51
C SER A 443 25.79 62.74 13.91
N ALA A 444 26.29 61.68 14.58
CA ALA A 444 26.48 61.42 16.03
C ALA A 444 26.09 62.50 17.10
N ALA A 445 25.82 62.18 18.39
CA ALA A 445 25.56 60.92 19.13
C ALA A 445 25.27 61.25 20.64
N SER A 446 24.94 60.24 21.48
CA SER A 446 25.00 60.22 22.97
C SER A 446 24.12 61.21 23.77
N ALA A 447 23.76 61.00 25.05
CA ALA A 447 23.63 59.81 25.93
C ALA A 447 22.94 60.23 27.27
N THR A 448 22.54 59.27 28.12
CA THR A 448 22.20 59.44 29.58
C THR A 448 20.98 60.35 29.94
N SER A 449 20.27 60.22 31.07
CA SER A 449 20.21 59.20 32.15
C SER A 449 18.94 59.32 33.04
N SER A 450 18.37 58.17 33.42
CA SER A 450 17.92 57.75 34.79
C SER A 450 16.85 58.50 35.64
N VAL A 451 15.92 57.70 36.21
CA VAL A 451 15.14 57.85 37.48
C VAL A 451 14.20 59.08 37.66
N ASP A 452 13.08 59.06 38.42
CA ASP A 452 12.42 58.00 39.22
C ASP A 452 10.89 58.23 39.42
N ALA A 453 10.22 57.24 40.04
CA ALA A 453 8.95 57.34 40.79
C ALA A 453 7.59 57.58 40.07
N ALA A 454 6.51 57.27 40.81
CA ALA A 454 5.08 57.21 40.42
C ALA A 454 4.22 58.08 41.42
N PRO A 455 2.87 58.04 41.54
CA PRO A 455 1.83 57.27 40.81
C PRO A 455 0.54 58.08 40.43
N LEU A 456 -0.49 57.41 39.86
CA LEU A 456 -1.95 57.48 40.17
C LEU A 456 -2.86 57.10 38.97
N SER A 457 -4.10 56.70 39.27
CA SER A 457 -5.16 56.26 38.34
C SER A 457 -6.54 56.76 38.84
N PRO A 458 -7.68 56.57 38.13
CA PRO A 458 -7.95 56.45 36.67
C PRO A 458 -8.84 57.64 36.20
N PRO A 459 -9.49 57.58 35.00
CA PRO A 459 -10.89 57.11 34.99
C PRO A 459 -11.30 56.30 33.75
N SER A 460 -12.53 55.77 33.77
CA SER A 460 -13.13 54.88 32.77
C SER A 460 -13.90 55.59 31.66
N SER A 461 -13.92 55.01 30.45
CA SER A 461 -15.15 54.93 29.64
C SER A 461 -15.10 53.75 28.64
N SER A 462 -16.28 53.28 28.24
CA SER A 462 -16.50 52.02 27.53
C SER A 462 -16.35 52.10 26.01
N ALA A 463 -15.65 51.13 25.42
CA ALA A 463 -15.85 50.71 24.03
C ALA A 463 -15.78 49.17 23.97
N SER A 464 -16.93 48.51 23.80
CA SER A 464 -16.99 47.06 23.67
C SER A 464 -16.47 46.61 22.30
N PRO A 465 -15.56 45.62 22.20
CA PRO A 465 -15.16 45.06 20.92
C PRO A 465 -16.36 44.33 20.28
N SER A 466 -16.87 44.87 19.18
CA SER A 466 -17.98 44.28 18.43
C SER A 466 -17.53 42.99 17.73
N SER A 467 -18.21 41.89 18.04
CA SER A 467 -18.31 40.65 17.24
C SER A 467 -17.01 40.15 16.59
N SER A 468 -16.42 39.10 17.17
CA SER A 468 -15.56 38.19 16.41
C SER A 468 -16.28 37.72 15.14
N SER A 469 -15.75 38.06 13.97
CA SER A 469 -16.24 37.54 12.70
C SER A 469 -16.00 36.03 12.66
N SER A 470 -17.04 35.23 12.83
CA SER A 470 -16.94 33.80 12.60
C SER A 470 -16.55 33.56 11.14
N SER A 471 -15.39 32.95 10.93
CA SER A 471 -14.96 32.50 9.60
C SER A 471 -15.96 31.46 9.12
N THR A 472 -16.86 31.86 8.21
CA THR A 472 -17.84 30.95 7.60
C THR A 472 -17.11 30.00 6.67
N PHE A 473 -16.71 28.86 7.24
CA PHE A 473 -16.03 27.80 6.54
C PHE A 473 -16.82 27.41 5.28
N THR A 474 -16.18 27.51 4.11
CA THR A 474 -16.84 27.19 2.83
C THR A 474 -16.92 25.67 2.68
N PRO A 475 -18.13 25.08 2.56
CA PRO A 475 -18.26 23.63 2.46
C PRO A 475 -17.52 23.07 1.24
N PHE A 476 -16.90 21.90 1.40
CA PHE A 476 -16.21 21.21 0.31
C PHE A 476 -17.16 20.94 -0.86
N SER A 477 -16.74 21.34 -2.06
CA SER A 477 -17.59 21.31 -3.25
C SER A 477 -17.73 19.89 -3.82
N PRO A 478 -18.95 19.35 -3.99
CA PRO A 478 -19.16 18.07 -4.69
C PRO A 478 -18.67 18.08 -6.14
N ALA A 479 -18.58 19.26 -6.77
CA ALA A 479 -17.99 19.40 -8.11
C ALA A 479 -16.46 19.28 -8.10
N LEU A 480 -15.79 19.76 -7.03
CA LEU A 480 -14.36 19.53 -6.82
C LEU A 480 -14.10 18.06 -6.46
N ALA A 481 -14.95 17.46 -5.63
CA ALA A 481 -14.90 16.03 -5.31
C ALA A 481 -14.93 15.15 -6.58
N ALA A 482 -15.85 15.44 -7.50
CA ALA A 482 -15.91 14.79 -8.80
C ALA A 482 -14.66 15.07 -9.65
N ALA A 483 -14.26 16.34 -9.80
CA ALA A 483 -13.12 16.71 -10.64
C ALA A 483 -11.79 16.10 -10.18
N ALA A 484 -11.55 15.99 -8.87
CA ALA A 484 -10.35 15.39 -8.29
C ALA A 484 -10.20 13.91 -8.67
N VAL A 485 -11.30 13.14 -8.62
CA VAL A 485 -11.33 11.72 -8.99
C VAL A 485 -11.09 11.54 -10.49
N GLU A 486 -11.75 12.33 -11.33
CA GLU A 486 -11.60 12.27 -12.80
C GLU A 486 -10.16 12.65 -13.21
N ALA A 487 -9.60 13.70 -12.63
CA ALA A 487 -8.24 14.16 -12.91
C ALA A 487 -7.19 13.12 -12.46
N CYS A 488 -7.32 12.58 -11.26
CA CYS A 488 -6.38 11.57 -10.76
C CYS A 488 -6.48 10.24 -11.54
N ALA A 489 -7.68 9.80 -11.92
CA ALA A 489 -7.87 8.65 -12.81
C ALA A 489 -7.31 8.91 -14.23
N ALA A 490 -7.40 10.14 -14.74
CA ALA A 490 -6.78 10.53 -16.00
C ALA A 490 -5.25 10.57 -15.90
N ASP A 491 -4.68 11.05 -14.79
CA ASP A 491 -3.23 11.08 -14.57
C ASP A 491 -2.64 9.67 -14.42
N LEU A 492 -3.34 8.76 -13.73
CA LEU A 492 -3.03 7.33 -13.74
C LEU A 492 -3.12 6.75 -15.16
N ALA A 493 -4.15 7.10 -15.95
CA ALA A 493 -4.25 6.66 -17.33
C ALA A 493 -3.15 7.22 -18.26
N ARG A 494 -2.52 8.36 -17.92
CA ARG A 494 -1.33 8.89 -18.61
C ARG A 494 -0.03 8.19 -18.20
N ARG A 495 0.05 7.66 -16.97
CA ARG A 495 1.20 6.90 -16.45
C ARG A 495 1.09 5.39 -16.67
N TYR A 496 -0.08 4.88 -17.01
CA TYR A 496 -0.38 3.45 -17.08
C TYR A 496 0.46 2.72 -18.12
N ASP A 497 1.14 1.67 -17.68
CA ASP A 497 1.85 0.75 -18.56
C ASP A 497 0.86 -0.29 -19.13
N ALA A 498 0.63 -0.23 -20.44
CA ALA A 498 -0.30 -1.13 -21.13
C ALA A 498 0.29 -2.52 -21.43
N GLU A 499 1.61 -2.68 -21.36
CA GLU A 499 2.33 -3.92 -21.66
C GLU A 499 2.55 -4.74 -20.38
N TRP A 500 3.03 -4.09 -19.32
CA TRP A 500 3.42 -4.75 -18.05
C TRP A 500 2.59 -4.32 -16.84
N GLY A 501 1.61 -3.43 -16.99
CA GLY A 501 0.77 -2.95 -15.88
C GLY A 501 1.50 -2.05 -14.87
N GLY A 502 0.75 -1.41 -13.98
CA GLY A 502 1.28 -0.38 -13.08
C GLY A 502 1.36 1.01 -13.71
N PHE A 503 2.05 1.92 -13.03
CA PHE A 503 2.04 3.35 -13.35
C PHE A 503 3.46 3.96 -13.31
N GLY A 504 4.00 4.33 -14.45
CA GLY A 504 5.39 4.75 -14.63
C GLY A 504 6.33 3.59 -15.00
N GLY A 505 7.60 3.91 -15.23
CA GLY A 505 8.65 2.92 -15.49
C GLY A 505 9.41 2.51 -14.22
N ALA A 506 10.50 1.77 -14.39
CA ALA A 506 11.41 1.38 -13.32
C ALA A 506 11.96 2.56 -12.48
N PRO A 507 12.07 2.42 -11.15
CA PRO A 507 11.57 1.31 -10.32
C PRO A 507 10.03 1.36 -10.12
N LYS A 508 9.35 0.22 -10.21
CA LYS A 508 7.87 0.14 -10.07
C LYS A 508 7.43 -0.23 -8.64
N PHE A 509 6.52 0.57 -8.09
CA PHE A 509 5.91 0.38 -6.77
C PHE A 509 4.45 -0.08 -6.88
N PRO A 510 3.95 -0.96 -6.00
CA PRO A 510 2.64 -1.60 -6.16
C PRO A 510 1.42 -0.73 -5.79
N ARG A 511 1.64 0.40 -5.07
CA ARG A 511 0.69 1.49 -4.77
C ARG A 511 -0.81 1.11 -4.69
N PRO A 512 -1.25 0.44 -3.60
CA PRO A 512 -2.64 0.05 -3.40
C PRO A 512 -3.66 1.20 -3.48
N SER A 513 -3.28 2.41 -3.04
CA SER A 513 -4.13 3.60 -3.09
C SER A 513 -4.47 4.05 -4.52
N GLU A 514 -3.49 4.02 -5.45
CA GLU A 514 -3.70 4.30 -6.88
C GLU A 514 -4.67 3.27 -7.51
N LEU A 515 -4.53 1.99 -7.16
CA LEU A 515 -5.42 0.92 -7.64
C LEU A 515 -6.84 1.03 -7.06
N ASN A 516 -6.97 1.27 -5.75
CA ASN A 516 -8.26 1.44 -5.07
C ASN A 516 -9.06 2.63 -5.63
N LEU A 517 -8.38 3.69 -6.04
CA LEU A 517 -9.00 4.82 -6.75
C LEU A 517 -9.60 4.39 -8.09
N LEU A 518 -8.89 3.61 -8.91
CA LEU A 518 -9.41 3.12 -10.20
C LEU A 518 -10.62 2.18 -10.02
N LEU A 519 -10.59 1.31 -9.00
CA LEU A 519 -11.70 0.41 -8.66
C LEU A 519 -12.95 1.17 -8.19
N ARG A 520 -12.80 2.36 -7.58
CA ARG A 520 -13.90 3.28 -7.24
C ARG A 520 -14.34 4.11 -8.44
N ALA A 521 -13.41 4.71 -9.18
CA ALA A 521 -13.70 5.58 -10.33
C ALA A 521 -14.48 4.86 -11.45
N GLN A 522 -14.23 3.56 -11.69
CA GLN A 522 -14.99 2.79 -12.67
C GLN A 522 -16.49 2.67 -12.35
N LEU A 523 -16.90 2.72 -11.07
CA LEU A 523 -18.32 2.78 -10.67
C LEU A 523 -18.95 4.11 -11.10
N ARG A 524 -18.22 5.22 -10.91
CA ARG A 524 -18.65 6.56 -11.30
C ARG A 524 -18.94 6.65 -12.80
N HIS A 525 -18.06 6.09 -13.64
CA HIS A 525 -18.31 5.97 -15.08
C HIS A 525 -19.53 5.09 -15.39
N GLN A 526 -19.73 3.97 -14.67
CA GLN A 526 -20.88 3.08 -14.85
C GLN A 526 -22.22 3.79 -14.56
N GLU A 527 -22.29 4.60 -13.51
CA GLU A 527 -23.49 5.39 -13.16
C GLU A 527 -23.77 6.54 -14.14
N LEU A 528 -22.71 7.14 -14.70
CA LEU A 528 -22.81 8.15 -15.77
C LEU A 528 -23.16 7.53 -17.14
N GLY A 529 -23.23 6.20 -17.23
CA GLY A 529 -23.50 5.45 -18.48
C GLY A 529 -22.28 5.26 -19.38
N ASP A 530 -21.10 5.74 -18.98
CA ASP A 530 -19.83 5.52 -19.69
C ASP A 530 -19.27 4.12 -19.42
N THR A 531 -19.91 3.14 -20.04
CA THR A 531 -19.48 1.73 -20.01
C THR A 531 -18.06 1.53 -20.57
N ALA A 532 -17.60 2.39 -21.49
CA ALA A 532 -16.27 2.31 -22.07
C ALA A 532 -15.18 2.80 -21.10
N GLY A 533 -15.39 3.95 -20.44
CA GLY A 533 -14.51 4.46 -19.39
C GLY A 533 -14.48 3.55 -18.16
N SER A 534 -15.66 3.09 -17.71
CA SER A 534 -15.77 2.10 -16.63
C SER A 534 -14.96 0.83 -16.95
N GLY A 535 -15.16 0.26 -18.14
CA GLY A 535 -14.42 -0.90 -18.61
C GLY A 535 -12.91 -0.66 -18.74
N ARG A 536 -12.48 0.53 -19.15
CA ARG A 536 -11.05 0.91 -19.26
C ARG A 536 -10.39 0.98 -17.89
N LEU A 537 -10.94 1.75 -16.95
CA LEU A 537 -10.37 1.92 -15.61
C LEU A 537 -10.35 0.59 -14.84
N ARG A 538 -11.40 -0.24 -14.98
CA ARG A 538 -11.43 -1.61 -14.46
C ARG A 538 -10.33 -2.48 -15.05
N ARG A 539 -10.09 -2.43 -16.37
CA ARG A 539 -8.98 -3.19 -17.01
C ARG A 539 -7.61 -2.75 -16.50
N MET A 540 -7.36 -1.44 -16.37
CA MET A 540 -6.08 -0.92 -15.87
C MET A 540 -5.73 -1.47 -14.48
N ALA A 541 -6.69 -1.46 -13.55
CA ALA A 541 -6.50 -1.96 -12.20
C ALA A 541 -6.30 -3.48 -12.16
N LEU A 542 -7.16 -4.25 -12.85
CA LEU A 542 -7.08 -5.72 -12.86
C LEU A 542 -5.84 -6.23 -13.60
N HIS A 543 -5.42 -5.58 -14.70
CA HIS A 543 -4.17 -5.92 -15.40
C HIS A 543 -2.96 -5.68 -14.51
N SER A 544 -2.90 -4.54 -13.81
CA SER A 544 -1.81 -4.23 -12.88
C SER A 544 -1.73 -5.25 -11.73
N LEU A 545 -2.87 -5.64 -11.17
CA LEU A 545 -2.93 -6.71 -10.15
C LEU A 545 -2.50 -8.08 -10.69
N GLY A 546 -2.87 -8.42 -11.92
CA GLY A 546 -2.44 -9.65 -12.60
C GLY A 546 -0.94 -9.68 -12.86
N ALA A 547 -0.37 -8.59 -13.39
CA ALA A 547 1.05 -8.47 -13.69
C ALA A 547 1.92 -8.50 -12.42
N MET A 548 1.56 -7.76 -11.36
CA MET A 548 2.26 -7.83 -10.08
C MET A 548 2.23 -9.23 -9.45
N ALA A 549 1.12 -9.97 -9.60
CA ALA A 549 0.99 -11.35 -9.11
C ALA A 549 1.67 -12.40 -9.99
N ALA A 550 2.00 -12.06 -11.24
CA ALA A 550 2.77 -12.90 -12.16
C ALA A 550 4.28 -12.65 -12.04
N GLY A 551 4.70 -11.40 -11.76
CA GLY A 551 6.09 -11.04 -11.54
C GLY A 551 6.71 -11.67 -10.29
N GLY A 552 8.02 -11.52 -10.15
CA GLY A 552 8.78 -11.91 -8.95
C GLY A 552 8.63 -10.93 -7.77
N LEU A 553 7.97 -9.79 -7.97
CA LEU A 553 7.48 -8.94 -6.87
C LEU A 553 6.59 -9.74 -5.91
N TYR A 554 5.75 -10.64 -6.43
CA TYR A 554 5.07 -11.64 -5.62
C TYR A 554 5.99 -12.85 -5.45
N ASP A 555 6.26 -13.23 -4.20
CA ASP A 555 7.04 -14.43 -3.90
C ASP A 555 6.26 -15.68 -4.32
N GLN A 556 6.52 -16.17 -5.53
CA GLN A 556 5.77 -17.27 -6.12
C GLN A 556 5.84 -18.57 -5.30
N ILE A 557 6.85 -18.73 -4.43
CA ILE A 557 7.04 -19.93 -3.61
C ILE A 557 6.44 -19.76 -2.20
N GLY A 558 6.63 -18.61 -1.54
CA GLY A 558 6.19 -18.41 -0.15
C GLY A 558 4.95 -17.52 0.04
N GLY A 559 4.60 -16.70 -0.95
CA GLY A 559 3.60 -15.65 -0.81
C GLY A 559 4.12 -14.40 -0.07
N GLY A 560 3.26 -13.39 0.00
CA GLY A 560 3.65 -12.02 0.32
C GLY A 560 4.26 -11.30 -0.88
N PHE A 561 4.17 -9.97 -0.85
CA PHE A 561 4.81 -9.07 -1.81
C PHE A 561 6.09 -8.49 -1.22
N HIS A 562 7.13 -8.48 -2.04
CA HIS A 562 8.27 -7.60 -1.90
C HIS A 562 7.88 -6.15 -2.19
N ARG A 563 8.64 -5.19 -1.66
CA ARG A 563 8.20 -3.78 -1.58
C ARG A 563 8.16 -3.04 -2.92
N TYR A 564 9.09 -3.30 -3.83
CA TYR A 564 9.11 -2.72 -5.18
C TYR A 564 9.99 -3.51 -6.17
N SER A 565 9.74 -3.34 -7.47
CA SER A 565 10.57 -3.88 -8.54
C SER A 565 11.66 -2.88 -8.95
N VAL A 566 12.88 -3.36 -9.19
CA VAL A 566 13.95 -2.55 -9.82
C VAL A 566 13.68 -2.30 -11.31
N ASP A 567 12.78 -3.06 -11.92
CA ASP A 567 12.45 -3.02 -13.34
C ASP A 567 10.99 -2.64 -13.61
N GLU A 568 10.67 -2.43 -14.88
CA GLU A 568 9.33 -2.24 -15.41
C GLU A 568 8.51 -3.54 -15.59
N LEU A 569 9.12 -4.72 -15.45
CA LEU A 569 8.49 -6.02 -15.71
C LEU A 569 7.79 -6.61 -14.48
N TRP A 570 8.03 -6.05 -13.30
CA TRP A 570 7.76 -6.64 -11.97
C TRP A 570 8.58 -7.91 -11.68
N HIS A 571 9.70 -8.12 -12.39
CA HIS A 571 10.45 -9.37 -12.35
C HIS A 571 11.40 -9.41 -11.15
N VAL A 572 12.39 -8.51 -11.09
CA VAL A 572 13.40 -8.50 -10.02
C VAL A 572 12.95 -7.54 -8.90
N PRO A 573 12.69 -8.02 -7.68
CA PRO A 573 12.35 -7.16 -6.54
C PRO A 573 13.62 -6.63 -5.83
N HIS A 574 13.45 -5.56 -5.05
CA HIS A 574 14.23 -5.42 -3.81
C HIS A 574 13.55 -6.25 -2.73
N PHE A 575 14.32 -7.07 -2.01
CA PHE A 575 13.74 -8.24 -1.34
C PHE A 575 13.07 -7.95 0.03
N GLU A 576 13.10 -6.71 0.53
CA GLU A 576 12.36 -6.32 1.75
C GLU A 576 10.85 -6.63 1.63
N LYS A 577 10.22 -7.12 2.70
CA LYS A 577 8.76 -7.36 2.76
C LYS A 577 8.14 -6.64 3.95
N MET A 578 7.34 -5.60 3.68
CA MET A 578 6.84 -4.67 4.69
C MET A 578 5.39 -4.94 5.12
N LEU A 579 5.09 -4.72 6.40
CA LEU A 579 3.74 -4.86 6.96
C LEU A 579 2.77 -3.75 6.52
N TYR A 580 3.23 -2.59 6.05
CA TYR A 580 2.30 -1.58 5.51
C TYR A 580 1.79 -1.92 4.10
N ASP A 581 2.63 -2.48 3.22
CA ASP A 581 2.24 -2.80 1.85
C ASP A 581 1.33 -4.04 1.77
N ASN A 582 1.72 -5.12 2.46
CA ASN A 582 1.11 -6.44 2.29
C ASN A 582 -0.41 -6.49 2.62
N PRO A 583 -0.90 -5.99 3.77
CA PRO A 583 -2.34 -5.99 4.07
C PRO A 583 -3.14 -5.05 3.17
N GLN A 584 -2.57 -3.91 2.76
CA GLN A 584 -3.22 -3.02 1.80
C GLN A 584 -3.39 -3.71 0.44
N LEU A 585 -2.36 -4.42 -0.04
CA LEU A 585 -2.46 -5.25 -1.24
C LEU A 585 -3.51 -6.35 -1.06
N ALA A 586 -3.50 -7.09 0.04
CA ALA A 586 -4.52 -8.11 0.33
C ALA A 586 -5.94 -7.52 0.26
N ALA A 587 -6.19 -6.35 0.85
CA ALA A 587 -7.48 -5.67 0.75
C ALA A 587 -7.86 -5.29 -0.70
N THR A 588 -6.91 -4.81 -1.52
CA THR A 588 -7.13 -4.51 -2.94
C THR A 588 -7.38 -5.79 -3.78
N TYR A 589 -6.68 -6.90 -3.50
CA TYR A 589 -6.97 -8.19 -4.13
C TYR A 589 -8.36 -8.74 -3.73
N LEU A 590 -8.78 -8.57 -2.47
CA LEU A 590 -10.14 -8.92 -2.03
C LEU A 590 -11.21 -8.03 -2.71
N ALA A 591 -10.92 -6.75 -2.94
CA ALA A 591 -11.78 -5.89 -3.77
C ALA A 591 -11.88 -6.38 -5.23
N ALA A 592 -10.79 -6.92 -5.80
CA ALA A 592 -10.82 -7.55 -7.11
C ALA A 592 -11.65 -8.84 -7.11
N VAL A 593 -11.58 -9.69 -6.06
CA VAL A 593 -12.48 -10.85 -5.89
C VAL A 593 -13.95 -10.39 -5.87
N GLN A 594 -14.30 -9.39 -5.07
CA GLN A 594 -15.65 -8.81 -4.98
C GLN A 594 -16.18 -8.20 -6.30
N LEU A 595 -15.30 -7.89 -7.26
CA LEU A 595 -15.64 -7.34 -8.59
C LEU A 595 -15.71 -8.38 -9.71
N THR A 596 -15.04 -9.52 -9.55
CA THR A 596 -14.77 -10.49 -10.63
C THR A 596 -15.32 -11.88 -10.34
N GLY A 597 -15.23 -12.34 -9.09
CA GLY A 597 -15.41 -13.76 -8.74
C GLY A 597 -14.28 -14.67 -9.24
N GLU A 598 -13.12 -14.12 -9.63
CA GLU A 598 -12.01 -14.91 -10.16
C GLU A 598 -11.09 -15.42 -9.04
N ASP A 599 -10.98 -16.76 -8.92
CA ASP A 599 -10.16 -17.48 -7.92
C ASP A 599 -8.69 -16.99 -7.86
N GLN A 600 -8.13 -16.44 -8.95
CA GLN A 600 -6.74 -15.99 -9.00
C GLN A 600 -6.43 -14.87 -8.01
N TYR A 601 -7.33 -13.88 -7.83
CA TYR A 601 -7.10 -12.80 -6.86
C TYR A 601 -7.28 -13.31 -5.42
N ALA A 602 -8.14 -14.31 -5.20
CA ALA A 602 -8.34 -14.97 -3.91
C ALA A 602 -7.10 -15.79 -3.49
N ARG A 603 -6.47 -16.51 -4.45
CA ARG A 603 -5.17 -17.19 -4.23
C ARG A 603 -4.10 -16.22 -3.77
N VAL A 604 -3.94 -15.09 -4.46
CA VAL A 604 -2.93 -14.06 -4.13
C VAL A 604 -3.22 -13.44 -2.76
N ALA A 605 -4.47 -13.03 -2.50
CA ALA A 605 -4.86 -12.49 -1.20
C ALA A 605 -4.55 -13.45 -0.04
N ARG A 606 -4.86 -14.74 -0.19
CA ARG A 606 -4.50 -15.76 0.82
C ARG A 606 -3.00 -15.92 0.99
N GLY A 607 -2.24 -16.06 -0.09
CA GLY A 607 -0.77 -16.21 0.02
C GLY A 607 -0.09 -15.01 0.69
N VAL A 608 -0.67 -13.81 0.62
CA VAL A 608 -0.23 -12.65 1.42
C VAL A 608 -0.62 -12.79 2.90
N LEU A 609 -1.88 -13.12 3.19
CA LEU A 609 -2.37 -13.26 4.58
C LEU A 609 -1.70 -14.43 5.32
N ASP A 610 -1.41 -15.52 4.61
CA ASP A 610 -0.75 -16.71 5.13
C ASP A 610 0.76 -16.44 5.34
N TYR A 611 1.43 -15.65 4.48
CA TYR A 611 2.76 -15.06 4.76
C TYR A 611 2.76 -14.23 6.06
N LEU A 612 1.79 -13.31 6.24
CA LEU A 612 1.68 -12.51 7.46
C LEU A 612 1.44 -13.37 8.72
N LEU A 613 0.70 -14.49 8.58
CA LEU A 613 0.43 -15.45 9.66
C LEU A 613 1.62 -16.36 9.99
N ARG A 614 2.51 -16.62 9.03
CA ARG A 614 3.65 -17.54 9.15
C ARG A 614 4.94 -16.84 9.56
N ASP A 615 5.22 -15.69 8.96
CA ASP A 615 6.54 -15.05 9.00
C ASP A 615 6.58 -13.76 9.83
N LEU A 616 5.54 -12.91 9.76
CA LEU A 616 5.47 -11.66 10.54
C LEU A 616 4.65 -11.76 11.83
N SER A 617 4.16 -12.94 12.23
CA SER A 617 3.30 -13.06 13.41
C SER A 617 4.06 -13.14 14.73
N SER A 618 3.79 -12.19 15.62
CA SER A 618 4.31 -12.18 16.99
C SER A 618 3.58 -13.23 17.86
N PRO A 619 4.30 -14.04 18.67
CA PRO A 619 3.70 -14.94 19.65
C PRO A 619 2.84 -14.23 20.72
N GLN A 620 2.99 -12.90 20.87
CA GLN A 620 2.18 -12.08 21.76
C GLN A 620 0.84 -11.66 21.12
N GLY A 621 0.68 -11.77 19.80
CA GLY A 621 -0.60 -11.65 19.08
C GLY A 621 -0.74 -10.49 18.09
N GLY A 622 0.26 -9.61 17.99
CA GLY A 622 0.37 -8.60 16.92
C GLY A 622 1.19 -9.09 15.71
N LEU A 623 1.55 -8.17 14.83
CA LEU A 623 2.41 -8.42 13.66
C LEU A 623 3.65 -7.50 13.67
N TYR A 624 4.80 -8.09 13.34
CA TYR A 624 6.12 -7.45 13.19
C TYR A 624 6.20 -6.54 11.95
N SER A 625 7.06 -5.53 11.97
CA SER A 625 7.00 -4.41 11.01
C SER A 625 7.54 -4.78 9.62
N ALA A 626 8.56 -5.64 9.55
CA ALA A 626 9.21 -6.02 8.29
C ALA A 626 10.00 -7.34 8.35
N GLU A 627 10.24 -7.94 7.18
CA GLU A 627 11.35 -8.85 6.91
C GLU A 627 12.39 -8.16 6.00
N ASP A 628 13.66 -8.31 6.35
CA ASP A 628 14.84 -7.72 5.72
C ASP A 628 15.12 -8.28 4.30
N ALA A 629 15.89 -7.55 3.49
CA ALA A 629 16.33 -7.98 2.17
C ALA A 629 17.58 -8.88 2.24
N ASP A 630 18.48 -8.60 3.20
CA ASP A 630 19.79 -9.25 3.30
C ASP A 630 19.75 -10.56 4.09
N SER A 631 20.43 -11.60 3.62
CA SER A 631 20.53 -12.90 4.32
C SER A 631 21.90 -13.57 4.09
N PRO A 632 22.44 -14.34 5.06
CA PRO A 632 23.69 -15.08 4.87
C PRO A 632 23.57 -16.09 3.71
N ASP A 633 24.50 -16.06 2.76
CA ASP A 633 24.41 -16.85 1.52
C ASP A 633 24.52 -18.37 1.77
N PRO A 634 23.43 -19.16 1.61
CA PRO A 634 23.43 -20.58 1.94
C PRO A 634 24.39 -21.42 1.07
N ARG A 635 24.76 -20.90 -0.11
CA ARG A 635 25.58 -21.61 -1.11
C ARG A 635 27.09 -21.51 -0.83
N VAL A 636 27.49 -20.67 0.13
CA VAL A 636 28.89 -20.58 0.58
C VAL A 636 29.27 -21.80 1.42
N ALA A 637 28.35 -22.31 2.25
CA ALA A 637 28.59 -23.47 3.11
C ALA A 637 28.69 -24.79 2.32
N SER A 638 27.81 -25.01 1.34
CA SER A 638 27.75 -26.27 0.58
C SER A 638 29.00 -26.52 -0.28
N ARG A 639 29.64 -25.46 -0.79
CA ARG A 639 30.86 -25.54 -1.62
C ARG A 639 32.09 -26.07 -0.88
N GLN A 640 32.07 -26.17 0.46
CA GLN A 640 33.18 -26.73 1.25
C GLN A 640 33.05 -28.22 1.58
N GLY A 641 31.94 -28.90 1.21
CA GLY A 641 31.67 -30.28 1.60
C GLY A 641 32.02 -31.37 0.57
N GLY A 642 32.27 -31.02 -0.69
CA GLY A 642 32.42 -31.96 -1.80
C GLY A 642 33.87 -32.29 -2.16
N GLY A 643 34.53 -33.17 -1.40
CA GLY A 643 35.98 -33.38 -1.53
C GLY A 643 36.54 -34.72 -1.06
N LEU A 644 35.82 -35.83 -1.19
CA LEU A 644 36.40 -37.17 -0.97
C LEU A 644 37.08 -37.66 -2.26
N GLN A 645 38.41 -37.65 -2.29
CA GLN A 645 39.21 -38.44 -3.23
C GLN A 645 39.68 -39.73 -2.54
N GLU A 646 39.64 -40.83 -3.28
CA GLU A 646 40.12 -42.14 -2.84
C GLU A 646 41.65 -42.21 -3.03
N GLU A 647 42.41 -42.53 -1.97
CA GLU A 647 43.81 -42.97 -2.09
C GLU A 647 44.04 -44.28 -1.31
N GLU A 648 44.51 -45.31 -2.02
CA GLU A 648 45.02 -46.56 -1.46
C GLU A 648 46.48 -46.36 -1.01
N GLY A 649 46.84 -46.60 0.27
CA GLY A 649 48.08 -46.00 0.83
C GLY A 649 48.98 -46.78 1.81
N GLN A 650 48.70 -48.05 2.15
CA GLN A 650 49.53 -48.91 3.06
C GLN A 650 49.65 -48.47 4.56
N PRO A 651 50.12 -49.37 5.47
CA PRO A 651 50.00 -49.18 6.93
C PRO A 651 51.33 -49.16 7.73
N GLY A 652 51.34 -48.49 8.89
CA GLY A 652 52.33 -48.73 9.95
C GLY A 652 52.38 -47.66 11.05
N GLY A 653 52.60 -48.09 12.31
CA GLY A 653 53.06 -47.21 13.39
C GLY A 653 52.08 -46.83 14.52
N TYR A 654 51.88 -47.75 15.47
CA TYR A 654 51.85 -47.39 16.91
C TYR A 654 53.19 -46.71 17.29
N GLU A 655 53.37 -45.89 18.33
CA GLU A 655 52.77 -45.84 19.69
C GLU A 655 53.04 -44.46 20.34
N GLY A 656 52.33 -44.06 21.40
CA GLY A 656 52.77 -42.93 22.26
C GLY A 656 51.66 -42.14 22.98
N VAL A 657 51.72 -42.06 24.31
CA VAL A 657 50.76 -41.33 25.16
C VAL A 657 51.41 -40.07 25.75
N GLY A 658 50.69 -38.94 25.76
CA GLY A 658 51.13 -37.72 26.46
C GLY A 658 49.99 -36.74 26.73
N VAL A 659 49.53 -36.65 27.98
CA VAL A 659 48.55 -35.65 28.42
C VAL A 659 49.28 -34.43 28.99
N GLY A 660 49.03 -33.25 28.44
CA GLY A 660 49.56 -31.98 28.95
C GLY A 660 48.72 -30.80 28.45
N GLY A 661 48.25 -29.95 29.36
CA GLY A 661 47.41 -28.80 29.04
C GLY A 661 48.20 -27.56 28.67
N GLY A 662 47.70 -26.77 27.74
CA GLY A 662 48.21 -25.46 27.34
C GLY A 662 47.08 -24.62 26.72
N ALA A 663 47.14 -23.29 26.85
CA ALA A 663 46.09 -22.38 26.42
C ALA A 663 46.51 -21.53 25.21
N GLY A 664 45.53 -21.07 24.43
CA GLY A 664 45.70 -20.06 23.38
C GLY A 664 45.29 -20.55 21.99
N GLY A 665 44.58 -19.70 21.23
CA GLY A 665 44.10 -20.00 19.88
C GLY A 665 42.58 -19.99 19.76
N GLY A 666 41.94 -18.83 19.94
CA GLY A 666 40.57 -18.64 19.47
C GLY A 666 40.59 -18.53 17.94
N GLY A 667 40.01 -19.52 17.25
CA GLY A 667 39.84 -19.45 15.80
C GLY A 667 38.72 -18.48 15.45
N GLU A 668 39.01 -17.51 14.59
CA GLU A 668 38.00 -16.64 14.01
C GLU A 668 37.22 -17.42 12.95
N GLU A 669 36.05 -17.96 13.32
CA GLU A 669 35.07 -18.42 12.34
C GLU A 669 34.59 -17.19 11.54
N GLY A 670 35.00 -17.09 10.28
CA GLY A 670 34.66 -15.95 9.43
C GLY A 670 33.15 -15.83 9.23
N GLU A 671 32.60 -14.67 9.57
CA GLU A 671 31.16 -14.40 9.44
C GLU A 671 30.69 -14.61 7.99
N ALA A 672 29.59 -15.35 7.82
CA ALA A 672 29.04 -15.62 6.49
C ALA A 672 28.52 -14.33 5.84
N GLU A 673 29.02 -14.04 4.64
CA GLU A 673 28.66 -12.88 3.83
C GLU A 673 27.13 -12.81 3.63
N ARG A 674 26.52 -11.71 4.07
CA ARG A 674 25.11 -11.41 3.83
C ARG A 674 24.95 -10.75 2.47
N LYS A 675 23.93 -11.19 1.72
CA LYS A 675 23.62 -10.76 0.35
C LYS A 675 22.13 -10.48 0.20
N GLU A 676 21.78 -9.56 -0.69
CA GLU A 676 20.38 -9.25 -0.97
C GLU A 676 19.71 -10.45 -1.65
N GLY A 677 18.50 -10.82 -1.21
CA GLY A 677 17.72 -11.88 -1.84
C GLY A 677 18.28 -13.31 -1.72
N ALA A 678 19.39 -13.56 -1.01
CA ALA A 678 20.03 -14.89 -0.96
C ALA A 678 19.14 -16.00 -0.38
N PHE A 679 18.23 -15.68 0.54
CA PHE A 679 17.16 -16.56 1.02
C PHE A 679 16.15 -16.93 -0.08
N TYR A 680 15.90 -16.02 -1.03
CA TYR A 680 14.81 -16.08 -2.02
C TYR A 680 15.22 -16.67 -3.38
N LEU A 681 16.46 -16.41 -3.82
CA LEU A 681 17.01 -16.78 -5.12
C LEU A 681 17.32 -18.28 -5.27
N TRP A 682 17.29 -18.79 -6.50
CA TRP A 682 17.52 -20.22 -6.81
C TRP A 682 18.53 -20.46 -7.94
N ASP A 683 19.29 -21.54 -7.81
CA ASP A 683 20.02 -22.19 -8.88
C ASP A 683 19.13 -23.24 -9.59
N VAL A 684 19.37 -23.48 -10.88
CA VAL A 684 18.60 -24.47 -11.67
C VAL A 684 18.89 -25.91 -11.23
N GLY A 685 20.14 -26.20 -10.83
CA GLY A 685 20.55 -27.49 -10.29
C GLY A 685 19.91 -27.78 -8.93
N GLU A 686 19.80 -26.77 -8.06
CA GLU A 686 19.07 -26.83 -6.79
C GLU A 686 17.59 -27.19 -7.01
N ILE A 687 16.89 -26.53 -7.95
CA ILE A 687 15.49 -26.85 -8.26
C ILE A 687 15.33 -28.30 -8.75
N HIS A 688 16.20 -28.76 -9.66
CA HIS A 688 16.17 -30.16 -10.11
C HIS A 688 16.59 -31.18 -9.03
N ALA A 689 17.44 -30.79 -8.07
CA ALA A 689 17.79 -31.66 -6.95
C ALA A 689 16.62 -31.85 -5.96
N VAL A 690 15.73 -30.86 -5.83
CA VAL A 690 14.54 -30.92 -4.97
C VAL A 690 13.34 -31.57 -5.67
N LEU A 691 13.12 -31.26 -6.96
CA LEU A 691 11.93 -31.69 -7.71
C LEU A 691 12.16 -32.89 -8.64
N GLY A 692 13.40 -33.30 -8.86
CA GLY A 692 13.75 -34.27 -9.90
C GLY A 692 13.71 -33.68 -11.32
N PRO A 693 13.87 -34.52 -12.36
CA PRO A 693 13.97 -34.06 -13.74
C PRO A 693 12.64 -33.50 -14.26
N ASP A 694 11.55 -34.27 -14.20
CA ASP A 694 10.31 -33.95 -14.91
C ASP A 694 9.53 -32.79 -14.27
N LEU A 695 9.34 -32.85 -12.95
CA LEU A 695 8.67 -31.79 -12.20
C LEU A 695 9.55 -30.54 -12.08
N GLY A 696 10.88 -30.70 -12.03
CA GLY A 696 11.83 -29.59 -12.15
C GLY A 696 11.72 -28.89 -13.50
N ALA A 697 11.68 -29.63 -14.61
CA ALA A 697 11.55 -29.05 -15.95
C ALA A 697 10.22 -28.31 -16.14
N LEU A 698 9.12 -28.87 -15.59
CA LEU A 698 7.83 -28.19 -15.55
C LEU A 698 7.88 -26.90 -14.72
N PHE A 699 8.48 -26.95 -13.53
CA PHE A 699 8.64 -25.77 -12.67
C PHE A 699 9.48 -24.69 -13.37
N CYS A 700 10.65 -25.06 -13.92
CA CYS A 700 11.55 -24.13 -14.60
C CYS A 700 10.89 -23.45 -15.79
N LEU A 701 10.14 -24.20 -16.61
CA LEU A 701 9.42 -23.64 -17.76
C LEU A 701 8.26 -22.71 -17.36
N VAL A 702 7.53 -23.02 -16.29
CA VAL A 702 6.45 -22.16 -15.77
C VAL A 702 7.00 -20.90 -15.12
N TYR A 703 8.07 -21.04 -14.32
CA TYR A 703 8.60 -19.98 -13.46
C TYR A 703 9.83 -19.23 -14.02
N GLY A 704 10.14 -19.41 -15.30
CA GLY A 704 11.16 -18.64 -16.01
C GLY A 704 12.59 -18.86 -15.48
N ILE A 705 12.91 -20.08 -15.05
CA ILE A 705 14.23 -20.42 -14.50
C ILE A 705 15.18 -20.78 -15.65
N GLU A 706 16.33 -20.10 -15.72
CA GLU A 706 17.33 -20.22 -16.78
C GLU A 706 18.70 -20.68 -16.21
N GLU A 707 19.52 -21.37 -17.03
CA GLU A 707 20.82 -21.93 -16.58
C GLU A 707 21.84 -20.83 -16.23
N GLU A 708 21.88 -19.74 -16.98
CA GLU A 708 22.75 -18.57 -16.72
C GLU A 708 22.20 -17.59 -15.68
N GLY A 709 20.99 -17.85 -15.16
CA GLY A 709 20.24 -17.00 -14.22
C GLY A 709 19.40 -15.92 -14.91
N ASN A 710 18.11 -15.86 -14.59
CA ASN A 710 17.15 -14.92 -15.19
C ASN A 710 17.29 -13.47 -14.72
N CYS A 711 18.10 -13.19 -13.69
CA CYS A 711 18.26 -11.84 -13.14
C CYS A 711 19.07 -10.90 -14.06
N SER A 712 18.55 -9.69 -14.28
CA SER A 712 19.22 -8.65 -15.06
C SER A 712 20.53 -8.20 -14.39
N ARG A 713 21.67 -8.46 -15.05
CA ARG A 713 23.03 -8.13 -14.58
C ARG A 713 23.42 -6.66 -14.81
N SER A 714 22.48 -5.73 -14.61
CA SER A 714 22.69 -4.29 -14.81
C SER A 714 22.89 -3.57 -13.49
N ASP A 715 23.65 -2.46 -13.46
CA ASP A 715 23.91 -1.63 -12.25
C ASP A 715 22.63 -1.17 -11.50
N ARG A 716 21.44 -1.26 -12.12
CA ARG A 716 20.14 -1.01 -11.47
C ARG A 716 19.57 -2.24 -10.74
N SER A 717 19.76 -3.43 -11.32
CA SER A 717 19.10 -4.66 -10.92
C SER A 717 19.99 -5.61 -10.14
N ASP A 718 21.29 -5.60 -10.40
CA ASP A 718 22.32 -6.29 -9.62
C ASP A 718 23.51 -5.33 -9.43
N PRO A 719 23.42 -4.35 -8.49
CA PRO A 719 24.45 -3.34 -8.29
C PRO A 719 25.75 -3.89 -7.67
N HIS A 720 25.78 -5.16 -7.24
CA HIS A 720 26.88 -5.77 -6.49
C HIS A 720 27.48 -7.01 -7.16
N GLY A 721 26.82 -7.58 -8.17
CA GLY A 721 27.23 -8.83 -8.84
C GLY A 721 26.81 -10.07 -8.05
N GLU A 722 25.73 -9.98 -7.27
CA GLU A 722 25.25 -11.02 -6.36
C GLU A 722 24.34 -12.05 -7.05
N PHE A 723 23.78 -11.75 -8.22
CA PHE A 723 22.72 -12.54 -8.88
C PHE A 723 23.22 -13.40 -10.06
N GLU A 724 24.53 -13.53 -10.28
CA GLU A 724 25.10 -14.37 -11.35
C GLU A 724 24.73 -15.86 -11.20
N GLY A 725 24.07 -16.43 -12.22
CA GLY A 725 23.60 -17.81 -12.22
C GLY A 725 22.33 -18.04 -11.38
N LEU A 726 21.69 -16.98 -10.89
CA LEU A 726 20.56 -17.05 -9.98
C LEU A 726 19.25 -16.59 -10.62
N ASN A 727 18.15 -17.15 -10.11
CA ASN A 727 16.81 -16.96 -10.64
C ASN A 727 15.85 -16.45 -9.57
N VAL A 728 15.05 -15.45 -9.93
CA VAL A 728 13.79 -15.10 -9.25
C VAL A 728 12.64 -15.83 -9.95
N PRO A 729 11.89 -16.71 -9.28
CA PRO A 729 10.72 -17.35 -9.88
C PRO A 729 9.62 -16.33 -10.24
N TYR A 730 9.21 -16.28 -11.51
CA TYR A 730 8.11 -15.44 -12.01
C TYR A 730 7.32 -16.19 -13.09
N LEU A 731 6.02 -15.94 -13.24
CA LEU A 731 5.14 -16.70 -14.14
C LEU A 731 5.40 -16.36 -15.63
N ALA A 732 6.42 -17.00 -16.21
CA ALA A 732 6.85 -16.82 -17.59
C ALA A 732 5.96 -17.57 -18.60
N VAL A 733 5.43 -18.73 -18.23
CA VAL A 733 4.55 -19.54 -19.10
C VAL A 733 3.33 -20.04 -18.32
N PRO A 734 2.10 -19.86 -18.81
CA PRO A 734 0.90 -20.38 -18.16
C PRO A 734 0.98 -21.91 -17.96
N PRO A 735 0.57 -22.47 -16.80
CA PRO A 735 0.78 -23.90 -16.48
C PRO A 735 0.30 -24.90 -17.54
N GLY A 736 -0.92 -24.71 -18.06
CA GLY A 736 -1.46 -25.57 -19.13
C GLY A 736 -0.75 -25.43 -20.48
N GLU A 737 -0.01 -24.34 -20.73
CA GLU A 737 0.85 -24.20 -21.91
C GLU A 737 2.20 -24.90 -21.69
N ALA A 738 2.80 -24.76 -20.50
CA ALA A 738 4.04 -25.44 -20.14
C ALA A 738 3.87 -26.98 -20.18
N ALA A 739 2.79 -27.50 -19.59
CA ALA A 739 2.48 -28.93 -19.63
C ALA A 739 2.35 -29.47 -21.06
N ARG A 740 1.66 -28.76 -21.96
CA ARG A 740 1.57 -29.15 -23.39
C ARG A 740 2.92 -29.15 -24.10
N ARG A 741 3.80 -28.18 -23.81
CA ARG A 741 5.16 -28.12 -24.39
C ARG A 741 6.05 -29.28 -23.94
N LEU A 742 5.82 -29.82 -22.75
CA LEU A 742 6.55 -30.95 -22.18
C LEU A 742 5.90 -32.31 -22.46
N GLY A 743 4.77 -32.36 -23.18
CA GLY A 743 4.03 -33.61 -23.42
C GLY A 743 3.31 -34.16 -22.18
N LEU A 744 3.16 -33.35 -21.14
CA LEU A 744 2.53 -33.72 -19.86
C LEU A 744 0.99 -33.64 -19.96
N GLY A 745 0.44 -34.56 -20.75
CA GLY A 745 -0.98 -34.72 -21.03
C GLY A 745 -1.14 -35.69 -22.20
N GLY A 746 -1.91 -36.77 -22.01
CA GLY A 746 -1.90 -37.93 -22.92
C GLY A 746 -2.22 -37.61 -24.40
N GLU A 747 -1.67 -38.42 -25.31
CA GLU A 747 -1.82 -38.27 -26.76
C GLU A 747 -3.29 -38.42 -27.23
N GLY A 748 -4.07 -37.34 -27.14
CA GLY A 748 -5.51 -37.38 -27.43
C GLY A 748 -6.23 -36.04 -27.58
N GLY A 749 -5.50 -34.94 -27.81
CA GLY A 749 -6.07 -33.57 -27.88
C GLY A 749 -5.87 -32.87 -29.22
N GLY A 750 -6.86 -32.94 -30.11
CA GLY A 750 -6.96 -32.07 -31.29
C GLY A 750 -7.33 -30.62 -30.95
N GLU A 751 -7.39 -29.74 -31.95
CA GLU A 751 -7.73 -28.32 -31.78
C GLU A 751 -9.10 -28.10 -31.11
N MET A 752 -9.13 -27.85 -29.80
CA MET A 752 -10.36 -27.41 -29.11
C MET A 752 -10.62 -25.92 -29.34
N SER A 753 -11.46 -25.63 -30.34
CA SER A 753 -12.07 -24.31 -30.52
C SER A 753 -13.05 -23.99 -29.39
N TYR A 754 -12.89 -22.84 -28.74
CA TYR A 754 -13.71 -22.46 -27.59
C TYR A 754 -15.11 -21.94 -28.01
N SER A 755 -16.08 -22.85 -28.15
CA SER A 755 -17.50 -22.53 -28.37
C SER A 755 -18.38 -23.28 -27.36
N GLY A 756 -18.99 -22.55 -26.43
CA GLY A 756 -19.65 -23.15 -25.26
C GLY A 756 -21.11 -23.58 -25.43
N LYS A 757 -21.63 -24.16 -24.33
CA LYS A 757 -22.93 -24.82 -24.09
C LYS A 757 -22.97 -26.32 -24.40
N GLY A 758 -23.34 -27.09 -23.37
CA GLY A 758 -23.55 -28.54 -23.42
C GLY A 758 -23.29 -29.17 -22.05
N GLU A 759 -24.26 -29.08 -21.15
CA GLU A 759 -24.31 -29.97 -19.98
C GLU A 759 -24.99 -31.26 -20.44
N GLU A 760 -24.26 -32.37 -20.51
CA GLU A 760 -24.83 -33.72 -20.53
C GLU A 760 -23.78 -34.72 -20.04
N GLU A 761 -24.20 -35.67 -19.21
CA GLU A 761 -23.29 -36.55 -18.44
C GLU A 761 -22.82 -37.75 -19.29
N GLY A 762 -21.50 -38.01 -19.29
CA GLY A 762 -20.92 -39.15 -19.99
C GLY A 762 -19.61 -39.61 -19.33
N GLU A 763 -19.61 -40.83 -18.77
CA GLU A 763 -18.46 -41.38 -18.08
C GLU A 763 -17.32 -41.76 -19.06
N ALA A 764 -16.27 -40.93 -19.10
CA ALA A 764 -15.02 -41.22 -19.80
C ALA A 764 -13.85 -41.13 -18.81
N GLY A 765 -13.50 -42.27 -18.19
CA GLY A 765 -12.51 -42.36 -17.12
C GLY A 765 -11.05 -42.24 -17.59
N GLY A 766 -10.63 -41.03 -17.97
CA GLY A 766 -9.23 -40.63 -17.98
C GLY A 766 -8.95 -39.70 -16.79
N GLU A 767 -7.82 -39.90 -16.09
CA GLU A 767 -7.39 -38.94 -15.07
C GLU A 767 -6.94 -37.64 -15.75
N GLU A 768 -7.67 -36.55 -15.51
CA GLU A 768 -7.28 -35.21 -15.96
C GLU A 768 -6.03 -34.75 -15.19
N VAL A 769 -5.02 -34.29 -15.92
CA VAL A 769 -3.72 -33.92 -15.35
C VAL A 769 -3.83 -32.59 -14.60
N ASP A 770 -3.90 -32.66 -13.27
CA ASP A 770 -3.95 -31.51 -12.35
C ASP A 770 -2.57 -30.83 -12.24
N VAL A 771 -2.19 -30.09 -13.29
CA VAL A 771 -0.91 -29.35 -13.38
C VAL A 771 -0.76 -28.34 -12.25
N GLU A 772 -1.85 -27.70 -11.81
CA GLU A 772 -1.84 -26.73 -10.71
C GLU A 772 -1.50 -27.40 -9.37
N ARG A 773 -2.02 -28.61 -9.12
CA ARG A 773 -1.62 -29.44 -7.98
C ARG A 773 -0.15 -29.83 -8.04
N TRP A 774 0.37 -30.29 -9.19
CA TRP A 774 1.80 -30.62 -9.32
C TRP A 774 2.69 -29.41 -9.04
N LEU A 775 2.32 -28.22 -9.54
CA LEU A 775 3.03 -26.98 -9.24
C LEU A 775 2.88 -26.56 -7.77
N ALA A 776 1.76 -26.88 -7.10
CA ALA A 776 1.62 -26.66 -5.66
C ALA A 776 2.53 -27.58 -4.85
N GLU A 777 2.55 -28.88 -5.17
CA GLU A 777 3.47 -29.87 -4.58
C GLU A 777 4.94 -29.47 -4.80
N ALA A 778 5.27 -28.92 -5.98
CA ALA A 778 6.60 -28.38 -6.28
C ALA A 778 6.94 -27.13 -5.45
N ARG A 779 6.03 -26.14 -5.37
CA ARG A 779 6.23 -24.93 -4.56
C ARG A 779 6.36 -25.28 -3.07
N GLU A 780 5.60 -26.26 -2.57
CA GLU A 780 5.68 -26.73 -1.18
C GLU A 780 7.03 -27.40 -0.88
N ALA A 781 7.52 -28.28 -1.76
CA ALA A 781 8.83 -28.90 -1.63
C ALA A 781 9.98 -27.88 -1.65
N LEU A 782 9.96 -26.92 -2.59
CA LEU A 782 10.92 -25.82 -2.64
C LEU A 782 10.82 -24.93 -1.40
N HIS A 783 9.62 -24.62 -0.91
CA HIS A 783 9.44 -23.85 0.32
C HIS A 783 9.99 -24.57 1.56
N ALA A 784 9.80 -25.89 1.68
CA ALA A 784 10.34 -26.68 2.77
C ALA A 784 11.88 -26.64 2.81
N VAL A 785 12.54 -26.69 1.65
CA VAL A 785 13.99 -26.51 1.52
C VAL A 785 14.40 -25.06 1.83
N ARG A 786 13.67 -24.07 1.31
CA ARG A 786 13.93 -22.64 1.56
C ARG A 786 13.83 -22.29 3.04
N ALA A 787 12.88 -22.88 3.77
CA ALA A 787 12.68 -22.67 5.20
C ALA A 787 13.86 -23.17 6.07
N ALA A 788 14.77 -23.98 5.53
CA ALA A 788 16.01 -24.40 6.20
C ALA A 788 17.22 -23.49 5.90
N ARG A 789 17.09 -22.52 4.97
CA ARG A 789 18.13 -21.52 4.69
C ARG A 789 18.25 -20.50 5.83
N PRO A 790 19.40 -19.82 6.00
CA PRO A 790 19.50 -18.64 6.85
C PRO A 790 18.46 -17.58 6.42
N ARG A 791 17.52 -17.25 7.31
CA ARG A 791 16.48 -16.26 7.02
C ARG A 791 17.05 -14.83 7.03
N PRO A 792 16.41 -13.87 6.34
CA PRO A 792 16.62 -12.47 6.61
C PRO A 792 16.22 -12.12 8.05
N ALA A 793 16.68 -10.97 8.54
CA ALA A 793 16.27 -10.48 9.85
C ALA A 793 14.78 -10.06 9.85
N LEU A 794 14.12 -10.19 11.01
CA LEU A 794 12.82 -9.56 11.26
C LEU A 794 13.02 -8.29 12.07
N ASP A 795 12.32 -7.22 11.71
CA ASP A 795 12.19 -6.03 12.54
C ASP A 795 11.04 -6.26 13.54
N ASP A 796 11.38 -6.60 14.80
CA ASP A 796 10.44 -7.12 15.80
C ASP A 796 9.50 -6.06 16.41
N LYS A 797 9.49 -4.85 15.85
CA LYS A 797 8.57 -3.77 16.22
C LYS A 797 7.15 -4.06 15.75
N ILE A 798 6.17 -3.97 16.66
CA ILE A 798 4.74 -4.07 16.34
C ILE A 798 4.18 -2.64 16.27
N VAL A 799 4.18 -2.05 15.07
CA VAL A 799 3.73 -0.66 14.83
C VAL A 799 2.21 -0.56 14.80
N THR A 800 1.63 0.39 15.56
CA THR A 800 0.18 0.53 15.73
C THR A 800 -0.56 0.78 14.42
N ALA A 801 -0.13 1.76 13.62
CA ALA A 801 -0.76 2.08 12.33
C ALA A 801 -0.84 0.86 11.39
N TRP A 802 0.26 0.12 11.25
CA TRP A 802 0.38 -0.97 10.29
C TRP A 802 -0.40 -2.21 10.73
N ASN A 803 -0.46 -2.46 12.06
CA ASN A 803 -1.38 -3.44 12.64
C ASN A 803 -2.86 -3.03 12.45
N GLY A 804 -3.17 -1.73 12.46
CA GLY A 804 -4.48 -1.19 12.08
C GLY A 804 -4.91 -1.60 10.66
N LEU A 805 -4.02 -1.41 9.67
CA LEU A 805 -4.24 -1.85 8.28
C LEU A 805 -4.42 -3.38 8.20
N ALA A 806 -3.65 -4.15 8.97
CA ALA A 806 -3.78 -5.61 9.02
C ALA A 806 -5.12 -6.09 9.57
N ILE A 807 -5.65 -5.46 10.63
CA ILE A 807 -6.96 -5.81 11.20
C ILE A 807 -8.06 -5.73 10.13
N GLY A 808 -8.06 -4.68 9.30
CA GLY A 808 -9.03 -4.51 8.21
C GLY A 808 -8.92 -5.60 7.15
N ALA A 809 -7.70 -5.87 6.67
CA ALA A 809 -7.46 -6.92 5.67
C ALA A 809 -7.90 -8.32 6.15
N PHE A 810 -7.55 -8.69 7.39
CA PHE A 810 -7.96 -9.97 7.98
C PHE A 810 -9.47 -10.06 8.25
N ALA A 811 -10.12 -8.95 8.64
CA ALA A 811 -11.57 -8.90 8.81
C ALA A 811 -12.32 -9.12 7.49
N LEU A 812 -11.92 -8.38 6.45
CA LEU A 812 -12.49 -8.50 5.09
C LEU A 812 -12.26 -9.89 4.51
N ALA A 813 -11.06 -10.47 4.65
CA ALA A 813 -10.74 -11.82 4.20
C ALA A 813 -11.68 -12.87 4.80
N GLY A 814 -12.02 -12.71 6.08
CA GLY A 814 -12.94 -13.62 6.77
C GLY A 814 -14.39 -13.61 6.28
N ARG A 815 -14.75 -12.67 5.38
CA ARG A 815 -16.09 -12.54 4.78
C ARG A 815 -16.11 -12.66 3.27
N VAL A 816 -15.16 -12.03 2.56
CA VAL A 816 -15.05 -12.11 1.10
C VAL A 816 -14.77 -13.53 0.63
N LEU A 817 -13.91 -14.27 1.36
CA LEU A 817 -13.49 -15.62 1.02
C LEU A 817 -14.45 -16.72 1.53
N ALA A 818 -15.55 -16.33 2.19
CA ALA A 818 -16.47 -17.26 2.85
C ALA A 818 -17.29 -18.15 1.88
N GLY A 819 -17.44 -17.73 0.62
CA GLY A 819 -18.20 -18.45 -0.39
C GLY A 819 -17.42 -19.48 -1.21
N GLU A 820 -16.13 -19.70 -0.93
CA GLU A 820 -15.27 -20.58 -1.72
C GLU A 820 -15.33 -22.05 -1.31
N ARG A 821 -15.02 -22.93 -2.28
CA ARG A 821 -15.02 -24.39 -2.14
C ARG A 821 -13.72 -24.90 -1.46
N PRO A 822 -13.76 -25.44 -0.23
CA PRO A 822 -12.54 -25.82 0.51
C PRO A 822 -11.66 -26.83 -0.22
N ASP A 823 -12.28 -27.74 -0.98
CA ASP A 823 -11.65 -28.76 -1.83
C ASP A 823 -10.70 -28.17 -2.89
N LYS A 824 -10.98 -26.96 -3.39
CA LYS A 824 -10.10 -26.24 -4.31
C LYS A 824 -8.96 -25.56 -3.56
N VAL A 825 -9.29 -24.83 -2.49
CA VAL A 825 -8.33 -23.91 -1.83
C VAL A 825 -7.21 -24.67 -1.12
N GLN A 826 -7.50 -25.84 -0.53
CA GLN A 826 -6.51 -26.67 0.16
C GLN A 826 -5.39 -27.23 -0.74
N ARG A 827 -5.48 -27.06 -2.07
CA ARG A 827 -4.46 -27.47 -3.05
C ARG A 827 -3.61 -26.33 -3.59
N LEU A 828 -3.78 -25.10 -3.11
CA LEU A 828 -3.22 -23.89 -3.74
C LEU A 828 -2.04 -23.27 -2.98
N PHE A 829 -1.06 -24.09 -2.55
CA PHE A 829 0.18 -23.60 -1.95
C PHE A 829 0.82 -22.48 -2.80
N PRO A 830 1.29 -21.34 -2.25
CA PRO A 830 1.52 -21.03 -0.83
C PRO A 830 0.30 -20.67 0.03
N SER A 831 -0.92 -20.67 -0.49
CA SER A 831 -2.12 -20.57 0.34
C SER A 831 -2.36 -21.89 1.08
N GLU A 832 -2.40 -21.84 2.40
CA GLU A 832 -2.57 -23.02 3.29
C GLU A 832 -4.05 -23.43 3.45
N GLY A 833 -4.96 -22.82 2.69
CA GLY A 833 -6.38 -23.18 2.68
C GLY A 833 -7.11 -22.86 4.00
N ARG A 834 -6.60 -21.90 4.78
CA ARG A 834 -7.13 -21.54 6.10
C ARG A 834 -8.61 -21.15 6.03
N PRO A 835 -9.47 -21.66 6.94
CA PRO A 835 -10.90 -21.37 6.89
C PRO A 835 -11.16 -19.89 7.19
N PRO A 836 -12.05 -19.18 6.46
CA PRO A 836 -12.22 -17.73 6.60
C PRO A 836 -12.49 -17.22 8.02
N ALA A 837 -13.17 -18.00 8.87
CA ALA A 837 -13.35 -17.68 10.29
C ALA A 837 -12.01 -17.48 11.06
N HIS A 838 -10.91 -18.12 10.64
CA HIS A 838 -9.58 -17.93 11.21
C HIS A 838 -9.00 -16.53 10.94
N TYR A 839 -9.32 -15.93 9.78
CA TYR A 839 -8.89 -14.58 9.45
C TYR A 839 -9.64 -13.55 10.32
N LEU A 840 -10.97 -13.69 10.48
CA LEU A 840 -11.75 -12.83 11.39
C LEU A 840 -11.29 -12.95 12.86
N ALA A 841 -11.02 -14.16 13.33
CA ALA A 841 -10.47 -14.39 14.68
C ALA A 841 -9.05 -13.82 14.84
N THR A 842 -8.27 -13.73 13.75
CA THR A 842 -6.95 -13.08 13.74
C THR A 842 -7.08 -11.56 13.83
N ALA A 843 -8.01 -10.94 13.09
CA ALA A 843 -8.30 -9.52 13.23
C ALA A 843 -8.70 -9.14 14.67
N GLN A 844 -9.55 -9.95 15.33
CA GLN A 844 -9.87 -9.78 16.75
C GLN A 844 -8.66 -9.94 17.68
N ARG A 845 -7.73 -10.86 17.38
CA ARG A 845 -6.50 -11.08 18.16
C ARG A 845 -5.56 -9.87 18.10
N ILE A 846 -5.29 -9.36 16.89
CA ILE A 846 -4.43 -8.20 16.68
C ILE A 846 -5.04 -6.96 17.34
N ALA A 847 -6.34 -6.72 17.14
CA ALA A 847 -7.07 -5.63 17.80
C ALA A 847 -7.04 -5.75 19.33
N GLY A 848 -7.14 -6.97 19.88
CA GLY A 848 -6.98 -7.26 21.31
C GLY A 848 -5.59 -6.95 21.83
N PHE A 849 -4.53 -7.37 21.11
CA PHE A 849 -3.14 -7.08 21.45
C PHE A 849 -2.88 -5.58 21.52
N VAL A 850 -3.27 -4.82 20.48
CA VAL A 850 -3.11 -3.35 20.45
C VAL A 850 -3.87 -2.69 21.61
N ARG A 851 -5.09 -3.16 21.92
CA ARG A 851 -5.88 -2.65 23.05
C ARG A 851 -5.26 -2.94 24.42
N GLN A 852 -4.50 -4.03 24.56
CA GLN A 852 -3.91 -4.48 25.83
C GLN A 852 -2.52 -3.88 26.07
N HIS A 853 -1.72 -3.69 25.02
CA HIS A 853 -0.29 -3.35 25.13
C HIS A 853 0.07 -1.96 24.59
N LEU A 854 -0.72 -1.41 23.68
CA LEU A 854 -0.43 -0.13 22.99
C LEU A 854 -1.40 1.00 23.36
N TRP A 855 -2.57 0.69 23.93
CA TRP A 855 -3.51 1.67 24.47
C TRP A 855 -3.33 1.83 25.98
N LEU A 856 -2.56 2.85 26.39
CA LEU A 856 -2.15 3.09 27.77
C LEU A 856 -2.51 4.53 28.18
N ASP A 857 -3.01 4.71 29.40
CA ASP A 857 -3.31 6.03 29.98
C ASP A 857 -4.30 6.90 29.16
N GLY A 858 -5.10 6.27 28.29
CA GLY A 858 -6.02 6.95 27.37
C GLY A 858 -5.37 7.46 26.07
N ARG A 859 -4.17 6.97 25.73
CA ARG A 859 -3.39 7.32 24.53
C ARG A 859 -2.85 6.05 23.85
N LEU A 860 -2.63 6.12 22.54
CA LEU A 860 -1.84 5.11 21.82
C LEU A 860 -0.33 5.33 22.03
N ARG A 861 0.43 4.24 22.00
CA ARG A 861 1.89 4.20 21.81
C ARG A 861 2.21 3.88 20.35
N ARG A 862 3.38 4.30 19.86
CA ARG A 862 3.78 4.10 18.46
C ARG A 862 4.03 2.62 18.15
N SER A 863 4.83 1.95 18.96
CA SER A 863 5.22 0.56 18.74
C SER A 863 5.27 -0.26 20.04
N TYR A 864 5.39 -1.57 19.89
CA TYR A 864 5.76 -2.50 20.95
C TYR A 864 6.90 -3.37 20.44
N CYS A 865 8.02 -3.42 21.17
CA CYS A 865 9.26 -4.08 20.76
C CYS A 865 9.89 -4.72 22.01
N ARG A 866 10.59 -5.86 21.85
CA ARG A 866 11.33 -6.52 22.96
C ARG A 866 10.51 -6.76 24.24
N GLY A 867 9.19 -6.93 24.10
CA GLY A 867 8.27 -7.19 25.20
C GLY A 867 7.77 -5.95 25.94
N GLN A 868 8.03 -4.73 25.48
CA GLN A 868 7.58 -3.46 26.09
C GLN A 868 7.01 -2.48 25.05
N PRO A 869 6.11 -1.56 25.44
CA PRO A 869 5.65 -0.47 24.58
C PRO A 869 6.71 0.63 24.43
N SER A 870 6.69 1.32 23.29
CA SER A 870 7.54 2.48 22.99
C SER A 870 7.30 3.63 23.99
N ALA A 871 8.36 4.36 24.32
CA ALA A 871 8.22 5.64 25.03
C ALA A 871 7.43 6.67 24.18
N VAL A 872 7.57 6.60 22.86
CA VAL A 872 6.90 7.48 21.88
C VAL A 872 5.38 7.25 21.89
N GLN A 873 4.61 8.35 21.88
CA GLN A 873 3.16 8.32 21.71
C GLN A 873 2.79 8.09 20.24
N GLY A 874 1.64 7.45 19.98
CA GLY A 874 1.15 7.26 18.62
C GLY A 874 0.79 8.58 17.92
N PHE A 875 1.03 8.65 16.62
CA PHE A 875 0.79 9.80 15.75
C PHE A 875 -0.60 9.72 15.09
N ALA A 876 -0.99 10.74 14.31
CA ALA A 876 -2.33 10.79 13.71
C ALA A 876 -2.64 9.59 12.79
N ASP A 877 -1.62 8.96 12.20
CA ASP A 877 -1.75 7.74 11.38
C ASP A 877 -2.04 6.48 12.21
N ASP A 878 -1.41 6.33 13.39
CA ASP A 878 -1.70 5.24 14.34
C ASP A 878 -3.18 5.22 14.75
N TYR A 879 -3.75 6.40 15.02
CA TYR A 879 -5.19 6.51 15.29
C TYR A 879 -6.03 6.26 14.03
N ALA A 880 -5.73 6.91 12.91
CA ALA A 880 -6.58 6.85 11.72
C ALA A 880 -6.61 5.44 11.08
N ALA A 881 -5.48 4.73 11.05
CA ALA A 881 -5.42 3.35 10.55
C ALA A 881 -6.06 2.35 11.50
N LEU A 882 -5.86 2.49 12.81
CA LEU A 882 -6.51 1.62 13.81
C LEU A 882 -8.03 1.82 13.82
N VAL A 883 -8.52 3.06 13.72
CA VAL A 883 -9.97 3.35 13.57
C VAL A 883 -10.52 2.70 12.29
N SER A 884 -9.82 2.78 11.16
CA SER A 884 -10.25 2.12 9.91
C SER A 884 -10.38 0.60 10.07
N GLY A 885 -9.34 -0.06 10.58
CA GLY A 885 -9.35 -1.51 10.82
C GLY A 885 -10.42 -1.95 11.83
N LEU A 886 -10.68 -1.16 12.88
CA LEU A 886 -11.73 -1.46 13.86
C LEU A 886 -13.15 -1.28 13.28
N LEU A 887 -13.35 -0.33 12.37
CA LEU A 887 -14.60 -0.21 11.63
C LEU A 887 -14.79 -1.40 10.68
N ASP A 888 -13.77 -1.82 9.94
CA ASP A 888 -13.81 -3.02 9.09
C ASP A 888 -14.11 -4.29 9.92
N LEU A 889 -13.47 -4.43 11.08
CA LEU A 889 -13.70 -5.52 12.03
C LEU A 889 -15.14 -5.53 12.56
N PHE A 890 -15.69 -4.36 12.90
CA PHE A 890 -17.10 -4.25 13.29
C PHE A 890 -18.05 -4.63 12.14
N GLU A 891 -17.84 -4.09 10.94
CA GLU A 891 -18.67 -4.35 9.75
C GLU A 891 -18.59 -5.81 9.27
N CYS A 892 -17.49 -6.52 9.58
CA CYS A 892 -17.36 -7.97 9.35
C CYS A 892 -17.92 -8.82 10.50
N GLY A 893 -18.63 -8.22 11.46
CA GLY A 893 -19.32 -8.91 12.56
C GLY A 893 -18.44 -9.24 13.77
N GLY A 894 -17.31 -8.55 13.95
CA GLY A 894 -16.39 -8.75 15.08
C GLY A 894 -16.93 -8.32 16.46
N GLY A 895 -18.05 -7.57 16.49
CA GLY A 895 -18.77 -7.13 17.69
C GLY A 895 -18.72 -5.63 17.99
N ARG A 896 -19.79 -5.09 18.60
CA ARG A 896 -19.95 -3.65 18.94
C ARG A 896 -18.77 -3.04 19.72
N GLN A 897 -18.09 -3.81 20.55
CA GLN A 897 -16.98 -3.33 21.38
C GLN A 897 -15.79 -2.76 20.59
N TRP A 898 -15.72 -3.04 19.28
CA TRP A 898 -14.75 -2.46 18.35
C TRP A 898 -15.23 -1.12 17.76
N LEU A 899 -16.53 -0.98 17.45
CA LEU A 899 -17.13 0.31 17.08
C LEU A 899 -17.06 1.31 18.25
N GLU A 900 -17.37 0.87 19.48
CA GLU A 900 -17.24 1.70 20.69
C GLU A 900 -15.81 2.20 20.90
N TRP A 901 -14.81 1.35 20.62
CA TRP A 901 -13.40 1.74 20.74
C TRP A 901 -12.92 2.59 19.56
N ALA A 902 -13.39 2.35 18.34
CA ALA A 902 -13.14 3.21 17.17
C ALA A 902 -13.70 4.63 17.40
N VAL A 903 -14.89 4.74 17.98
CA VAL A 903 -15.52 6.01 18.40
C VAL A 903 -14.68 6.73 19.47
N GLN A 904 -14.15 6.00 20.46
CA GLN A 904 -13.25 6.56 21.48
C GLN A 904 -11.93 7.03 20.88
N LEU A 905 -11.33 6.25 19.99
CA LEU A 905 -10.07 6.56 19.31
C LEU A 905 -10.23 7.77 18.39
N GLN A 906 -11.32 7.88 17.61
CA GLN A 906 -11.61 9.08 16.81
C GLN A 906 -11.82 10.32 17.68
N ALA A 907 -12.45 10.19 18.86
CA ALA A 907 -12.60 11.31 19.79
C ALA A 907 -11.24 11.80 20.34
N VAL A 908 -10.31 10.89 20.63
CA VAL A 908 -8.93 11.25 21.03
C VAL A 908 -8.10 11.75 19.85
N GLN A 909 -8.31 11.22 18.63
CA GLN A 909 -7.64 11.74 17.43
C GLN A 909 -8.02 13.21 17.18
N ASP A 910 -9.30 13.54 17.34
CA ASP A 910 -9.78 14.93 17.24
C ASP A 910 -9.20 15.80 18.38
N GLU A 911 -9.13 15.31 19.62
CA GLU A 911 -8.53 16.02 20.76
C GLU A 911 -7.05 16.38 20.53
N LEU A 912 -6.29 15.50 19.89
CA LEU A 912 -4.83 15.60 19.80
C LEU A 912 -4.31 16.24 18.50
N PHE A 913 -5.00 16.02 17.38
CA PHE A 913 -4.43 16.25 16.04
C PHE A 913 -5.24 17.21 15.17
N TRP A 914 -6.50 17.52 15.52
CA TRP A 914 -7.38 18.38 14.72
C TRP A 914 -6.84 19.81 14.57
N ASP A 915 -7.09 20.41 13.40
CA ASP A 915 -6.94 21.84 13.17
C ASP A 915 -8.30 22.56 13.27
N GLU A 916 -8.56 23.20 14.41
CA GLU A 916 -9.78 24.00 14.60
C GLU A 916 -9.91 25.17 13.62
N GLN A 917 -8.80 25.71 13.11
CA GLN A 917 -8.77 26.90 12.24
C GLN A 917 -9.11 26.52 10.80
N SER A 918 -8.38 25.54 10.24
CA SER A 918 -8.46 25.22 8.81
C SER A 918 -8.98 23.82 8.48
N GLY A 919 -9.15 22.95 9.47
CA GLY A 919 -9.60 21.56 9.29
C GLY A 919 -8.49 20.60 8.86
N GLY A 920 -8.81 19.30 8.95
CA GLY A 920 -7.86 18.21 8.75
C GLY A 920 -6.96 17.98 9.98
N TYR A 921 -6.08 16.99 9.86
CA TYR A 921 -5.27 16.49 10.98
C TYR A 921 -3.79 16.75 10.76
N PHE A 922 -3.12 17.31 11.76
CA PHE A 922 -1.66 17.36 11.85
C PHE A 922 -1.11 15.99 12.25
N ALA A 923 0.04 15.60 11.74
CA ALA A 923 0.68 14.32 12.09
C ALA A 923 1.01 14.22 13.59
N THR A 924 1.42 15.33 14.22
CA THR A 924 1.87 15.40 15.62
C THR A 924 0.87 16.07 16.55
N THR A 925 0.96 15.70 17.84
CA THR A 925 0.11 16.19 18.93
C THR A 925 0.14 17.73 19.03
N HIS A 926 -0.98 18.34 19.42
CA HIS A 926 -1.07 19.78 19.64
C HIS A 926 -0.11 20.24 20.76
N PRO A 927 0.61 21.37 20.63
CA PRO A 927 1.70 21.72 21.57
C PRO A 927 1.28 22.01 23.01
N ALA A 928 -0.01 22.29 23.24
CA ALA A 928 -0.57 22.45 24.59
C ALA A 928 -1.06 21.13 25.22
N SER A 929 -1.02 20.02 24.49
CA SER A 929 -1.46 18.71 24.98
C SER A 929 -0.36 18.01 25.79
N PRO A 930 -0.69 17.29 26.88
CA PRO A 930 0.30 16.56 27.67
C PRO A 930 1.14 15.59 26.82
N GLY A 931 2.46 15.69 26.96
CA GLY A 931 3.41 14.81 26.28
C GLY A 931 3.64 15.12 24.78
N ALA A 932 3.20 16.28 24.28
CA ALA A 932 3.66 16.77 22.97
C ALA A 932 5.17 17.05 22.99
N ASP A 933 5.89 16.69 21.93
CA ASP A 933 7.35 16.86 21.84
C ASP A 933 7.73 18.29 21.41
N PRO A 934 8.39 19.10 22.28
CA PRO A 934 8.75 20.49 21.97
C PRO A 934 9.91 20.64 20.97
N SER A 935 10.54 19.55 20.55
CA SER A 935 11.56 19.54 19.50
C SER A 935 10.98 19.71 18.09
N ILE A 936 9.72 19.32 17.88
CA ILE A 936 9.03 19.43 16.59
C ILE A 936 8.61 20.89 16.34
N ARG A 937 9.39 21.60 15.52
CA ARG A 937 9.23 23.05 15.28
C ARG A 937 8.04 23.42 14.41
N ILE A 938 7.63 22.54 13.49
CA ILE A 938 6.49 22.76 12.57
C ILE A 938 5.60 21.52 12.64
N ARG A 939 4.29 21.70 12.78
CA ARG A 939 3.30 20.62 12.66
C ARG A 939 2.85 20.52 11.22
N ILE A 940 3.12 19.38 10.57
CA ILE A 940 2.74 19.10 9.19
C ILE A 940 1.37 18.41 9.17
N LYS A 941 0.55 18.66 8.14
CA LYS A 941 -0.56 17.79 7.76
C LYS A 941 -0.12 17.01 6.54
N ASP A 942 -0.14 15.68 6.62
CA ASP A 942 0.40 14.85 5.54
C ASP A 942 -0.48 14.97 4.29
N ASP A 943 0.09 15.46 3.19
CA ASP A 943 -0.58 15.71 1.90
C ASP A 943 -0.15 14.72 0.80
N TYR A 944 0.36 13.55 1.19
CA TYR A 944 0.85 12.52 0.29
C TYR A 944 0.46 11.10 0.77
N ASP A 945 -0.35 10.40 -0.03
CA ASP A 945 -0.59 8.96 0.14
C ASP A 945 0.60 8.19 -0.46
N GLY A 946 1.55 7.82 0.38
CA GLY A 946 2.81 7.17 0.01
C GLY A 946 2.65 5.68 -0.29
N ALA A 947 3.53 4.86 0.30
CA ALA A 947 3.23 3.46 0.56
C ALA A 947 2.32 3.33 1.80
N GLU A 948 2.59 4.15 2.82
CA GLU A 948 1.68 4.44 3.93
C GLU A 948 0.65 5.51 3.49
N PRO A 949 -0.67 5.31 3.66
CA PRO A 949 -1.70 6.31 3.35
C PRO A 949 -1.71 7.45 4.39
N ALA A 950 -2.01 8.68 3.97
CA ALA A 950 -1.94 9.84 4.85
C ALA A 950 -3.05 9.81 5.93
N ALA A 951 -2.71 10.30 7.13
CA ALA A 951 -3.63 10.30 8.27
C ALA A 951 -4.95 11.02 7.98
N SER A 952 -4.91 12.14 7.26
CA SER A 952 -6.13 12.88 6.85
C SER A 952 -6.95 12.13 5.78
N SER A 953 -6.33 11.34 4.90
CA SER A 953 -7.01 10.50 3.91
C SER A 953 -7.84 9.40 4.58
N LEU A 954 -7.25 8.69 5.54
CA LEU A 954 -7.95 7.68 6.33
C LEU A 954 -9.00 8.30 7.25
N ALA A 955 -8.68 9.40 7.94
CA ALA A 955 -9.61 10.09 8.82
C ALA A 955 -10.86 10.56 8.08
N ALA A 956 -10.73 11.14 6.88
CA ALA A 956 -11.88 11.55 6.07
C ALA A 956 -12.81 10.36 5.76
N ALA A 957 -12.25 9.19 5.40
CA ALA A 957 -13.05 7.98 5.15
C ALA A 957 -13.72 7.43 6.43
N ASN A 958 -12.99 7.40 7.56
CA ASN A 958 -13.51 6.96 8.86
C ASN A 958 -14.67 7.83 9.35
N LEU A 959 -14.53 9.15 9.26
CA LEU A 959 -15.55 10.12 9.66
C LEU A 959 -16.83 9.99 8.83
N LEU A 960 -16.72 9.75 7.51
CA LEU A 960 -17.88 9.52 6.64
C LEU A 960 -18.62 8.22 7.02
N ARG A 961 -17.89 7.13 7.33
CA ARG A 961 -18.49 5.88 7.85
C ARG A 961 -19.17 6.12 9.20
N LEU A 962 -18.48 6.78 10.14
CA LEU A 962 -19.03 7.08 11.47
C LEU A 962 -20.28 7.97 11.42
N ALA A 963 -20.34 8.96 10.51
CA ALA A 963 -21.53 9.80 10.29
C ALA A 963 -22.75 9.00 9.78
N GLU A 964 -22.51 7.93 9.02
CA GLU A 964 -23.54 7.06 8.45
C GLU A 964 -23.97 5.93 9.41
N MET A 965 -23.10 5.53 10.34
CA MET A 965 -23.43 4.60 11.43
C MET A 965 -24.13 5.31 12.60
N LEU A 966 -23.64 6.49 12.98
CA LEU A 966 -23.97 7.21 14.21
C LEU A 966 -24.35 8.68 13.87
N PRO A 967 -25.61 8.96 13.47
CA PRO A 967 -26.02 10.28 12.99
C PRO A 967 -25.92 11.40 14.03
N GLN A 968 -25.85 11.06 15.33
CA GLN A 968 -25.48 11.96 16.40
C GLN A 968 -24.12 11.53 16.97
N ARG A 969 -23.16 12.46 16.99
CA ARG A 969 -21.81 12.20 17.50
C ARG A 969 -21.85 11.89 19.01
N PRO A 970 -21.37 10.73 19.48
CA PRO A 970 -21.37 10.40 20.90
C PRO A 970 -20.49 11.32 21.74
N THR A 971 -20.96 11.67 22.95
CA THR A 971 -20.20 12.43 23.95
C THR A 971 -19.29 11.50 24.76
N VAL A 972 -18.08 11.26 24.26
CA VAL A 972 -17.08 10.38 24.90
C VAL A 972 -16.21 11.16 25.89
N SER A 973 -15.98 10.59 27.09
CA SER A 973 -14.89 11.05 27.96
C SER A 973 -13.55 10.54 27.42
N THR A 974 -12.69 11.43 26.93
CA THR A 974 -11.34 11.06 26.51
C THR A 974 -10.42 10.76 27.71
N THR A 975 -10.72 11.32 28.88
CA THR A 975 -9.99 11.08 30.13
C THR A 975 -10.41 9.78 30.79
N THR A 976 -9.44 8.93 31.14
CA THR A 976 -9.61 7.69 31.92
C THR A 976 -9.49 7.91 33.44
N SER A 977 -9.27 9.15 33.90
CA SER A 977 -8.95 9.46 35.30
C SER A 977 -10.12 9.25 36.26
N SER A 978 -10.25 8.03 36.78
CA SER A 978 -11.12 7.70 37.92
C SER A 978 -10.50 8.15 39.25
N THR A 979 -10.24 9.46 39.40
CA THR A 979 -9.84 10.08 40.67
C THR A 979 -10.17 11.58 40.71
N VAL A 980 -10.54 12.07 41.91
CA VAL A 980 -10.82 13.49 42.24
C VAL A 980 -11.99 14.12 41.48
N ALA A 981 -13.21 13.78 41.91
CA ALA A 981 -14.38 14.62 41.68
C ALA A 981 -14.46 15.70 42.77
N THR A 982 -14.02 16.94 42.47
CA THR A 982 -14.24 18.11 43.35
C THR A 982 -14.67 19.34 42.58
N THR A 983 -15.71 20.01 43.08
CA THR A 983 -16.20 21.35 42.68
C THR A 983 -16.45 21.57 41.18
N ALA A 984 -17.64 21.20 40.72
CA ALA A 984 -18.15 21.62 39.41
C ALA A 984 -18.45 23.12 39.38
N THR A 985 -17.67 23.91 38.63
CA THR A 985 -18.00 25.31 38.33
C THR A 985 -19.05 25.36 37.20
N ALA A 986 -20.33 25.27 37.56
CA ALA A 986 -21.43 25.47 36.62
C ALA A 986 -21.36 26.89 36.02
N GLY A 987 -21.37 27.00 34.68
CA GLY A 987 -21.34 28.30 34.00
C GLY A 987 -20.72 28.31 32.59
N ARG A 988 -19.93 27.30 32.22
CA ARG A 988 -19.51 27.10 30.83
C ARG A 988 -20.37 26.01 30.20
N THR A 989 -21.09 26.34 29.12
CA THR A 989 -21.63 25.35 28.20
C THR A 989 -20.47 24.53 27.64
N ALA A 990 -20.61 23.20 27.62
CA ALA A 990 -19.63 22.35 26.94
C ALA A 990 -19.53 22.78 25.46
N PRO A 991 -18.32 22.83 24.86
CA PRO A 991 -18.19 23.16 23.45
C PRO A 991 -18.97 22.13 22.63
N GLN A 992 -19.80 22.61 21.70
CA GLN A 992 -20.65 21.76 20.89
C GLN A 992 -19.76 20.98 19.90
N LEU A 993 -19.58 19.68 20.17
CA LEU A 993 -18.76 18.79 19.35
C LEU A 993 -19.23 18.79 17.90
N MET A 994 -18.31 19.08 16.98
CA MET A 994 -18.56 19.09 15.54
C MET A 994 -19.02 17.70 15.08
N SER A 995 -20.05 17.66 14.22
CA SER A 995 -20.56 16.40 13.68
C SER A 995 -19.50 15.70 12.83
N TYR A 996 -19.52 14.36 12.76
CA TYR A 996 -18.53 13.62 11.96
C TYR A 996 -18.54 14.01 10.48
N ASP A 997 -19.71 14.32 9.91
CA ASP A 997 -19.84 14.82 8.53
C ASP A 997 -19.20 16.20 8.34
N GLU A 998 -19.41 17.12 9.29
CA GLU A 998 -18.79 18.45 9.26
C GLU A 998 -17.27 18.35 9.43
N THR A 999 -16.76 17.49 10.32
CA THR A 999 -15.33 17.19 10.46
C THR A 999 -14.76 16.58 9.16
N ALA A 1000 -15.47 15.67 8.49
CA ALA A 1000 -15.06 15.10 7.21
C ALA A 1000 -15.03 16.17 6.09
N ASN A 1001 -16.07 16.99 6.02
CA ASN A 1001 -16.18 18.08 5.04
C ASN A 1001 -15.06 19.12 5.23
N ARG A 1002 -14.79 19.51 6.48
CA ARG A 1002 -13.66 20.39 6.83
C ARG A 1002 -12.30 19.77 6.54
N THR A 1003 -12.14 18.46 6.75
CA THR A 1003 -10.93 17.71 6.36
C THR A 1003 -10.71 17.81 4.85
N LEU A 1004 -11.70 17.44 4.04
CA LEU A 1004 -11.58 17.49 2.57
C LEU A 1004 -11.33 18.91 2.05
N ALA A 1005 -11.99 19.91 2.63
CA ALA A 1005 -11.81 21.31 2.24
C ALA A 1005 -10.41 21.87 2.59
N ALA A 1006 -9.77 21.42 3.68
CA ALA A 1006 -8.38 21.80 4.00
C ALA A 1006 -7.39 21.43 2.88
N PHE A 1007 -7.66 20.34 2.15
CA PHE A 1007 -6.86 19.87 1.02
C PHE A 1007 -7.42 20.29 -0.35
N SER A 1008 -8.32 21.28 -0.43
CA SER A 1008 -8.94 21.72 -1.70
C SER A 1008 -7.90 22.10 -2.77
N SER A 1009 -6.78 22.71 -2.37
CA SER A 1009 -5.66 23.02 -3.27
C SER A 1009 -5.01 21.73 -3.81
N ARG A 1010 -4.76 20.74 -2.95
CA ARG A 1010 -4.16 19.46 -3.35
C ARG A 1010 -5.06 18.67 -4.29
N LEU A 1011 -6.34 18.56 -3.94
CA LEU A 1011 -7.38 17.88 -4.72
C LEU A 1011 -7.69 18.55 -6.07
N SER A 1012 -7.29 19.81 -6.28
CA SER A 1012 -7.45 20.52 -7.57
C SER A 1012 -6.17 20.62 -8.40
N GLN A 1013 -4.99 20.70 -7.77
CA GLN A 1013 -3.71 20.92 -8.47
C GLN A 1013 -2.86 19.66 -8.66
N SER A 1014 -2.96 18.69 -7.74
CA SER A 1014 -2.12 17.48 -7.75
C SER A 1014 -2.85 16.31 -7.09
N PRO A 1015 -4.04 15.89 -7.57
CA PRO A 1015 -4.84 14.88 -6.89
C PRO A 1015 -4.19 13.48 -6.91
N LEU A 1016 -3.17 13.26 -7.75
CA LEU A 1016 -2.32 12.06 -7.73
C LEU A 1016 -1.38 11.97 -6.51
N SER A 1017 -1.17 13.06 -5.77
CA SER A 1017 -0.53 13.00 -4.46
C SER A 1017 -1.42 12.34 -3.40
N VAL A 1018 -2.75 12.37 -3.55
CA VAL A 1018 -3.72 11.95 -2.52
C VAL A 1018 -4.87 11.04 -3.04
N PRO A 1019 -4.58 9.95 -3.77
CA PRO A 1019 -5.61 9.04 -4.30
C PRO A 1019 -6.58 8.47 -3.24
N GLN A 1020 -6.16 8.24 -1.99
CA GLN A 1020 -7.05 7.78 -0.92
C GLN A 1020 -7.94 8.92 -0.40
N LEU A 1021 -7.44 10.16 -0.36
CA LEU A 1021 -8.30 11.32 -0.09
C LEU A 1021 -9.29 11.58 -1.24
N CYS A 1022 -8.89 11.35 -2.50
CA CYS A 1022 -9.81 11.35 -3.64
C CYS A 1022 -10.91 10.28 -3.50
N CYS A 1023 -10.60 9.11 -2.92
CA CYS A 1023 -11.61 8.10 -2.58
C CYS A 1023 -12.59 8.59 -1.51
N ALA A 1024 -12.12 9.25 -0.45
CA ALA A 1024 -12.99 9.86 0.56
C ALA A 1024 -13.84 11.02 0.00
N ALA A 1025 -13.25 11.86 -0.87
CA ALA A 1025 -13.96 12.91 -1.61
C ALA A 1025 -15.07 12.30 -2.48
N HIS A 1026 -14.79 11.20 -3.17
CA HIS A 1026 -15.79 10.46 -3.94
C HIS A 1026 -16.96 10.03 -3.06
N SER A 1027 -16.68 9.38 -1.93
CA SER A 1027 -17.70 8.93 -0.98
C SER A 1027 -18.54 10.08 -0.40
N LEU A 1028 -17.95 11.25 -0.13
CA LEU A 1028 -18.76 12.41 0.27
C LEU A 1028 -19.75 12.84 -0.85
N SER A 1029 -19.36 12.74 -2.12
CA SER A 1029 -20.28 12.97 -3.26
C SER A 1029 -21.34 11.88 -3.46
N LYS A 1030 -21.28 10.78 -2.68
CA LYS A 1030 -22.20 9.63 -2.74
C LYS A 1030 -23.18 9.53 -1.57
N ARG A 1031 -23.10 10.41 -0.57
CA ARG A 1031 -23.99 10.33 0.59
C ARG A 1031 -25.46 10.63 0.22
N PRO A 1032 -26.45 9.98 0.86
CA PRO A 1032 -26.32 8.99 1.92
C PRO A 1032 -25.78 7.64 1.42
N PHE A 1033 -24.88 7.03 2.19
CA PHE A 1033 -24.44 5.66 1.94
C PHE A 1033 -25.62 4.69 1.99
N ARG A 1034 -25.37 3.45 1.54
CA ARG A 1034 -26.26 2.33 1.82
C ARG A 1034 -26.01 1.83 3.24
N GLN A 1035 -26.96 2.02 4.15
CA GLN A 1035 -26.89 1.37 5.47
C GLN A 1035 -27.46 -0.05 5.34
N VAL A 1036 -26.69 -1.06 5.74
CA VAL A 1036 -27.12 -2.47 5.73
C VAL A 1036 -27.18 -2.97 7.16
N ILE A 1037 -28.37 -3.02 7.73
CA ILE A 1037 -28.59 -3.48 9.10
C ILE A 1037 -28.81 -4.99 9.05
N ILE A 1038 -28.05 -5.77 9.81
CA ILE A 1038 -28.28 -7.20 10.02
C ILE A 1038 -28.67 -7.37 11.48
N ALA A 1039 -29.92 -7.78 11.72
CA ALA A 1039 -30.42 -8.11 13.03
C ALA A 1039 -30.34 -9.62 13.23
N GLY A 1040 -29.52 -10.08 14.18
CA GLY A 1040 -29.31 -11.51 14.44
C GLY A 1040 -28.13 -11.76 15.38
N GLN A 1041 -28.01 -12.98 15.90
CA GLN A 1041 -27.00 -13.31 16.90
C GLN A 1041 -25.59 -13.40 16.27
N PRO A 1042 -24.58 -12.67 16.79
CA PRO A 1042 -23.22 -12.72 16.28
C PRO A 1042 -22.66 -14.14 16.25
N GLY A 1043 -22.16 -14.56 15.07
CA GLY A 1043 -21.62 -15.91 14.86
C GLY A 1043 -22.67 -17.00 14.58
N ALA A 1044 -23.97 -16.70 14.58
CA ALA A 1044 -24.98 -17.63 14.11
C ALA A 1044 -24.81 -17.90 12.58
N PRO A 1045 -25.16 -19.10 12.07
CA PRO A 1045 -24.93 -19.45 10.67
C PRO A 1045 -25.71 -18.58 9.67
N ASP A 1046 -26.93 -18.19 10.01
CA ASP A 1046 -27.79 -17.31 9.21
C ASP A 1046 -27.32 -15.85 9.23
N THR A 1047 -26.96 -15.32 10.40
CA THR A 1047 -26.30 -14.01 10.53
C THR A 1047 -24.99 -13.96 9.76
N SER A 1048 -24.21 -15.04 9.78
CA SER A 1048 -22.97 -15.15 9.01
C SER A 1048 -23.23 -15.18 7.51
N ALA A 1049 -24.16 -16.02 7.02
CA ALA A 1049 -24.51 -16.08 5.60
C ALA A 1049 -25.00 -14.74 5.05
N LEU A 1050 -25.71 -13.93 5.84
CA LEU A 1050 -26.07 -12.56 5.49
C LEU A 1050 -24.84 -11.63 5.42
N LEU A 1051 -23.96 -11.64 6.43
CA LEU A 1051 -22.70 -10.86 6.42
C LEU A 1051 -21.82 -11.21 5.20
N ASP A 1052 -21.68 -12.50 4.93
CA ASP A 1052 -20.89 -13.04 3.82
C ASP A 1052 -21.49 -12.62 2.47
N ALA A 1053 -22.82 -12.60 2.34
CA ALA A 1053 -23.49 -12.04 1.16
C ALA A 1053 -23.26 -10.53 1.01
N VAL A 1054 -23.35 -9.74 2.09
CA VAL A 1054 -23.09 -8.29 2.06
C VAL A 1054 -21.65 -7.99 1.61
N HIS A 1055 -20.69 -8.80 2.04
CA HIS A 1055 -19.27 -8.64 1.72
C HIS A 1055 -18.83 -9.36 0.45
N SER A 1056 -19.66 -10.21 -0.16
CA SER A 1056 -19.40 -10.77 -1.49
C SER A 1056 -19.54 -9.76 -2.64
N CYS A 1057 -20.16 -8.61 -2.40
CA CYS A 1057 -20.41 -7.58 -3.42
C CYS A 1057 -19.53 -6.33 -3.22
N TYR A 1058 -18.79 -5.94 -4.27
CA TYR A 1058 -18.04 -4.68 -4.28
C TYR A 1058 -19.00 -3.48 -4.29
N CYS A 1059 -19.14 -2.86 -3.14
CA CYS A 1059 -19.96 -1.67 -2.93
C CYS A 1059 -19.25 -0.84 -1.86
N PRO A 1060 -18.41 0.14 -2.25
CA PRO A 1060 -17.50 0.84 -1.34
C PRO A 1060 -18.13 2.02 -0.60
N ASP A 1061 -19.39 2.36 -0.90
CA ASP A 1061 -20.20 3.42 -0.28
C ASP A 1061 -21.38 2.82 0.52
N LYS A 1062 -21.05 1.83 1.36
CA LYS A 1062 -21.96 1.16 2.30
C LYS A 1062 -21.41 1.24 3.73
N VAL A 1063 -22.28 1.05 4.72
CA VAL A 1063 -21.91 0.67 6.09
C VAL A 1063 -22.76 -0.49 6.56
N VAL A 1064 -22.15 -1.48 7.22
CA VAL A 1064 -22.82 -2.66 7.78
C VAL A 1064 -23.02 -2.50 9.29
N LEU A 1065 -24.25 -2.64 9.75
CA LEU A 1065 -24.62 -2.54 11.15
C LEU A 1065 -25.12 -3.90 11.65
N LEU A 1066 -24.25 -4.69 12.28
CA LEU A 1066 -24.67 -5.88 13.01
C LEU A 1066 -25.31 -5.45 14.34
N VAL A 1067 -26.52 -5.92 14.59
CA VAL A 1067 -27.31 -5.66 15.81
C VAL A 1067 -27.70 -6.99 16.42
N ASP A 1068 -27.37 -7.21 17.69
CA ASP A 1068 -27.84 -8.38 18.43
C ASP A 1068 -29.14 -8.05 19.20
N PRO A 1069 -30.32 -8.49 18.72
CA PRO A 1069 -31.58 -8.28 19.44
C PRO A 1069 -31.65 -9.04 20.78
N ALA A 1070 -30.74 -10.00 21.03
CA ALA A 1070 -30.69 -10.78 22.26
C ALA A 1070 -29.72 -10.22 23.33
N ASP A 1071 -28.80 -9.30 23.00
CA ASP A 1071 -27.98 -8.60 24.00
C ASP A 1071 -28.62 -7.25 24.39
N PRO A 1072 -29.13 -7.10 25.64
CA PRO A 1072 -29.71 -5.83 26.09
C PRO A 1072 -28.73 -4.66 26.10
N ARG A 1073 -27.41 -4.91 26.09
CA ARG A 1073 -26.37 -3.87 25.98
C ARG A 1073 -26.28 -3.32 24.57
N ASP A 1074 -26.41 -4.19 23.56
CA ASP A 1074 -26.39 -3.82 22.15
C ASP A 1074 -27.63 -3.01 21.79
N MET A 1075 -28.82 -3.51 22.16
CA MET A 1075 -30.06 -2.78 21.96
C MET A 1075 -30.09 -1.43 22.69
N ARG A 1076 -29.43 -1.29 23.86
CA ARG A 1076 -29.25 0.01 24.54
C ARG A 1076 -28.27 0.94 23.82
N PHE A 1077 -27.17 0.41 23.30
CA PHE A 1077 -26.21 1.20 22.51
C PHE A 1077 -26.89 1.80 21.28
N TRP A 1078 -27.66 1.01 20.52
CA TRP A 1078 -28.41 1.52 19.38
C TRP A 1078 -29.53 2.48 19.81
N ALA A 1079 -30.21 2.24 20.92
CA ALA A 1079 -31.21 3.18 21.46
C ALA A 1079 -30.62 4.56 21.78
N ALA A 1080 -29.36 4.62 22.24
CA ALA A 1080 -28.67 5.85 22.59
C ALA A 1080 -28.08 6.59 21.38
N HIS A 1081 -27.49 5.88 20.41
CA HIS A 1081 -26.70 6.49 19.34
C HIS A 1081 -27.33 6.45 17.95
N ASN A 1082 -28.27 5.54 17.70
CA ASN A 1082 -29.05 5.50 16.45
C ASN A 1082 -30.47 4.94 16.70
N PRO A 1083 -31.39 5.78 17.21
CA PRO A 1083 -32.77 5.36 17.53
C PRO A 1083 -33.52 4.77 16.33
N SER A 1084 -33.18 5.14 15.09
CA SER A 1084 -33.80 4.59 13.88
C SER A 1084 -33.48 3.10 13.71
N VAL A 1085 -32.23 2.70 13.91
CA VAL A 1085 -31.79 1.29 13.91
C VAL A 1085 -32.46 0.54 15.07
N HIS A 1086 -32.45 1.11 16.28
CA HIS A 1086 -33.08 0.50 17.45
C HIS A 1086 -34.58 0.23 17.24
N HIS A 1087 -35.36 1.24 16.82
CA HIS A 1087 -36.79 1.06 16.60
C HIS A 1087 -37.11 0.05 15.49
N MET A 1088 -36.31 0.02 14.42
CA MET A 1088 -36.49 -0.91 13.31
C MET A 1088 -36.28 -2.36 13.74
N VAL A 1089 -35.20 -2.65 14.47
CA VAL A 1089 -34.93 -4.00 15.00
C VAL A 1089 -35.94 -4.35 16.09
N ALA A 1090 -36.21 -3.46 17.05
CA ALA A 1090 -37.17 -3.70 18.12
C ALA A 1090 -38.59 -3.97 17.58
N ALA A 1091 -39.03 -3.26 16.54
CA ALA A 1091 -40.35 -3.47 15.94
C ALA A 1091 -40.44 -4.78 15.13
N HIS A 1092 -39.35 -5.24 14.50
CA HIS A 1092 -39.32 -6.52 13.79
C HIS A 1092 -39.31 -7.72 14.75
N PHE A 1093 -38.57 -7.61 15.86
CA PHE A 1093 -38.42 -8.68 16.85
C PHE A 1093 -39.49 -8.63 17.96
N ALA A 1094 -40.40 -7.64 17.94
CA ALA A 1094 -41.55 -7.57 18.85
C ALA A 1094 -42.60 -8.64 18.50
N ALA A 1095 -42.88 -9.54 19.44
CA ALA A 1095 -43.95 -10.53 19.28
C ALA A 1095 -45.32 -9.83 19.09
N PRO A 1096 -46.16 -10.28 18.13
CA PRO A 1096 -47.45 -9.66 17.88
C PRO A 1096 -48.39 -9.87 19.07
N ALA A 1097 -48.74 -8.78 19.77
CA ALA A 1097 -49.57 -8.81 20.98
C ALA A 1097 -50.96 -9.45 20.77
N SER A 1098 -51.44 -9.55 19.53
CA SER A 1098 -52.67 -10.26 19.16
C SER A 1098 -52.57 -11.79 19.31
N ALA A 1099 -51.38 -12.39 19.22
CA ALA A 1099 -51.20 -13.84 19.35
C ALA A 1099 -51.35 -14.33 20.80
N ALA A 1100 -50.92 -13.52 21.77
CA ALA A 1100 -50.96 -13.84 23.20
C ALA A 1100 -52.38 -13.80 23.81
N ALA A 1101 -53.35 -13.20 23.11
CA ALA A 1101 -54.69 -12.97 23.65
C ALA A 1101 -55.73 -14.06 23.30
N SER A 1102 -55.41 -15.02 22.43
CA SER A 1102 -56.39 -15.95 21.85
C SER A 1102 -55.96 -17.42 21.74
N SER A 1103 -54.82 -17.81 22.31
CA SER A 1103 -54.33 -19.19 22.27
C SER A 1103 -54.14 -19.79 23.66
N THR A 1104 -54.87 -20.87 23.94
CA THR A 1104 -54.65 -21.74 25.11
C THR A 1104 -53.74 -22.95 24.78
N ALA A 1105 -53.17 -23.00 23.56
CA ALA A 1105 -52.16 -23.99 23.22
C ALA A 1105 -50.81 -23.63 23.89
N PRO A 1106 -50.01 -24.62 24.32
CA PRO A 1106 -48.73 -24.37 24.96
C PRO A 1106 -47.76 -23.64 24.00
N LEU A 1107 -46.97 -22.72 24.55
CA LEU A 1107 -45.98 -21.90 23.83
C LEU A 1107 -44.78 -22.74 23.35
N SER A 1108 -44.99 -23.52 22.30
CA SER A 1108 -43.99 -24.40 21.69
C SER A 1108 -43.38 -23.80 20.41
N SER A 1109 -42.77 -22.62 20.54
CA SER A 1109 -41.94 -22.02 19.48
C SER A 1109 -40.68 -21.39 20.09
N THR A 1110 -39.80 -22.23 20.65
CA THR A 1110 -38.48 -21.84 21.19
C THR A 1110 -37.43 -21.56 20.10
N ILE A 1111 -37.87 -21.36 18.85
CA ILE A 1111 -37.00 -20.98 17.73
C ILE A 1111 -36.82 -19.46 17.81
N PRO A 1112 -35.59 -18.93 18.00
CA PRO A 1112 -35.37 -17.50 17.89
C PRO A 1112 -35.70 -17.03 16.47
N PRO A 1113 -36.34 -15.86 16.28
CA PRO A 1113 -36.57 -15.30 14.95
C PRO A 1113 -35.25 -15.20 14.15
N ALA A 1114 -35.29 -15.71 12.92
CA ALA A 1114 -34.12 -15.85 12.06
C ALA A 1114 -33.48 -14.50 11.71
N ALA A 1115 -32.17 -14.53 11.49
CA ALA A 1115 -31.40 -13.35 11.13
C ALA A 1115 -31.97 -12.65 9.89
N THR A 1116 -32.04 -11.33 9.94
CA THR A 1116 -32.74 -10.52 8.95
C THR A 1116 -31.92 -9.30 8.56
N ALA A 1117 -31.74 -9.11 7.25
CA ALA A 1117 -31.09 -7.94 6.67
C ALA A 1117 -32.12 -6.88 6.22
N PHE A 1118 -31.84 -5.62 6.52
CA PHE A 1118 -32.52 -4.43 6.03
C PHE A 1118 -31.52 -3.61 5.20
N ILE A 1119 -31.87 -3.29 3.95
CA ILE A 1119 -31.01 -2.49 3.06
C ILE A 1119 -31.68 -1.12 2.87
N CYS A 1120 -30.98 -0.08 3.28
CA CYS A 1120 -31.54 1.24 3.54
C CYS A 1120 -30.72 2.39 2.95
N GLN A 1121 -31.36 3.54 2.80
CA GLN A 1121 -30.72 4.84 2.61
C GLN A 1121 -31.40 5.86 3.54
N CYS A 1122 -30.64 6.64 4.31
CA CYS A 1122 -31.16 7.46 5.42
C CYS A 1122 -32.05 6.64 6.39
N PHE A 1123 -31.74 5.37 6.64
CA PHE A 1123 -32.55 4.43 7.43
C PHE A 1123 -33.99 4.20 6.91
N THR A 1124 -34.31 4.67 5.70
CA THR A 1124 -35.50 4.28 4.96
C THR A 1124 -35.15 3.03 4.16
N CYS A 1125 -35.81 1.91 4.45
CA CYS A 1125 -35.38 0.59 4.00
C CYS A 1125 -36.31 -0.05 2.97
N GLN A 1126 -35.74 -0.95 2.18
CA GLN A 1126 -36.50 -1.92 1.42
C GLN A 1126 -37.13 -2.98 2.34
N ALA A 1127 -37.99 -3.84 1.80
CA ALA A 1127 -38.54 -4.96 2.56
C ALA A 1127 -37.42 -5.84 3.16
N PRO A 1128 -37.48 -6.21 4.46
CA PRO A 1128 -36.47 -7.05 5.09
C PRO A 1128 -36.36 -8.42 4.44
N THR A 1129 -35.16 -9.02 4.48
CA THR A 1129 -34.90 -10.34 3.91
C THR A 1129 -33.98 -11.17 4.81
N GLY A 1130 -34.33 -12.44 5.04
CA GLY A 1130 -33.43 -13.45 5.59
C GLY A 1130 -32.67 -14.24 4.51
N ASP A 1131 -32.93 -13.99 3.22
CA ASP A 1131 -32.27 -14.64 2.09
C ASP A 1131 -30.96 -13.90 1.69
N PRO A 1132 -29.78 -14.56 1.77
CA PRO A 1132 -28.51 -14.03 1.29
C PRO A 1132 -28.46 -13.77 -0.22
N ALA A 1133 -29.20 -14.50 -1.05
CA ALA A 1133 -29.21 -14.27 -2.50
C ALA A 1133 -29.89 -12.94 -2.84
N ARG A 1134 -31.05 -12.66 -2.23
CA ARG A 1134 -31.73 -11.36 -2.31
C ARG A 1134 -30.87 -10.20 -1.78
N VAL A 1135 -30.05 -10.42 -0.75
CA VAL A 1135 -29.07 -9.40 -0.29
C VAL A 1135 -28.08 -9.04 -1.41
N ARG A 1136 -27.52 -10.04 -2.11
CA ARG A 1136 -26.59 -9.81 -3.24
C ARG A 1136 -27.27 -9.06 -4.39
N GLU A 1137 -28.50 -9.45 -4.77
CA GLU A 1137 -29.28 -8.77 -5.81
C GLU A 1137 -29.58 -7.30 -5.47
N LEU A 1138 -29.91 -7.01 -4.21
CA LEU A 1138 -30.21 -5.65 -3.77
C LEU A 1138 -28.96 -4.77 -3.64
N LEU A 1139 -27.81 -5.35 -3.28
CA LEU A 1139 -26.54 -4.62 -3.24
C LEU A 1139 -25.91 -4.45 -4.63
N GLY A 1140 -26.05 -5.42 -5.51
CA GLY A 1140 -25.53 -5.39 -6.88
C GLY A 1140 -26.55 -5.87 -7.90
N ARG A 1141 -26.85 -5.00 -8.89
CA ARG A 1141 -27.31 -5.49 -10.19
C ARG A 1141 -26.22 -6.41 -10.74
N VAL A 1142 -26.49 -7.71 -10.82
CA VAL A 1142 -25.57 -8.67 -11.45
C VAL A 1142 -25.57 -8.44 -12.96
N GLN A 1143 -24.79 -7.45 -13.39
CA GLN A 1143 -24.16 -7.51 -14.71
C GLN A 1143 -23.07 -8.57 -14.57
N THR A 1144 -23.31 -9.75 -15.13
CA THR A 1144 -22.27 -10.76 -15.36
C THR A 1144 -21.07 -10.06 -16.02
N PRO A 1145 -19.87 -10.14 -15.45
CA PRO A 1145 -18.71 -9.50 -16.06
C PRO A 1145 -18.53 -9.99 -17.50
N PRO A 1146 -18.16 -9.12 -18.45
CA PRO A 1146 -17.47 -9.63 -19.63
C PRO A 1146 -16.22 -10.37 -19.13
N SER A 1147 -16.14 -11.66 -19.46
CA SER A 1147 -14.99 -12.50 -19.13
C SER A 1147 -13.68 -11.88 -19.62
N THR A 1148 -12.54 -12.33 -19.09
CA THR A 1148 -11.20 -11.89 -19.52
C THR A 1148 -11.02 -12.02 -21.04
N ALA A 1149 -11.62 -13.05 -21.66
CA ALA A 1149 -11.67 -13.23 -23.12
C ALA A 1149 -12.51 -12.15 -23.84
N GLN A 1150 -13.65 -11.73 -23.28
CA GLN A 1150 -14.47 -10.64 -23.83
C GLN A 1150 -13.83 -9.26 -23.60
N LEU A 1151 -13.04 -9.11 -22.53
CA LEU A 1151 -12.23 -7.91 -22.28
C LEU A 1151 -11.02 -7.83 -23.24
N ALA A 1152 -10.40 -8.97 -23.57
CA ALA A 1152 -9.33 -9.05 -24.58
C ALA A 1152 -9.83 -8.82 -26.02
N GLN A 1153 -11.12 -9.04 -26.30
CA GLN A 1153 -11.74 -8.71 -27.58
C GLN A 1153 -12.06 -7.20 -27.75
N LEU A 1154 -11.95 -6.39 -26.69
CA LEU A 1154 -12.26 -4.95 -26.71
C LEU A 1154 -11.02 -4.08 -26.99
N ASP A 1155 -10.63 -4.09 -28.27
CA ASP A 1155 -9.59 -3.28 -28.95
C ASP A 1155 -8.14 -3.44 -28.46
N LEU A 1156 -7.42 -4.39 -29.09
CA LEU A 1156 -5.95 -4.37 -29.24
C LEU A 1156 -5.54 -3.28 -30.25
N LYS A 1157 -5.77 -2.01 -29.89
CA LYS A 1157 -5.62 -0.83 -30.78
C LYS A 1157 -5.20 0.48 -30.10
N LEU A 1158 -4.61 0.37 -28.91
CA LEU A 1158 -3.73 1.40 -28.33
C LEU A 1158 -2.28 0.92 -28.50
#